data_AF-A0A538KNV6-F1
#
_entry.id   AF-A0A538KNV6-F1
#
_cell.length_a   1.000
_cell.length_b   1.000
_cell.length_c   1.000
_cell.angle_alpha   90.00
_cell.angle_beta   90.00
_cell.angle_gamma   90.00
#
_symmetry.space_group_name_H-M   'P 1'
#
loop_
_entity.id
_entity.type
_entity.pdbx_description
1 polymer ?
#
loop_
_entity_poly.entity_id
_entity_poly.type
_entity_poly.pdbx_seq_one_letter_code
_entity_poly.pdbx_strand_id
1 'polypeptide(L)'
;MGAPGTTGLRDAPERLMEHARPHRPRRLAPRELRVEAISAAALLAVAGGMALLVSSPRAPSPATVALYAGLYVAAARVRLYVGAGSALPTQLIFVPMLFALPLGVVPLVVAGGLAASAAIDVALGRAHPERIVTAIGDGWHAVAPAGVLALAGGPSPELRHWPLFVAAFGAQWALDVVASTAREWAGRAIRPGLQLRVMASVYAVDGLLAPLGLLVAITAERHAFAPLLAAPLLALLAVFARDRRRRIDQSVARLDELERERARLQETIRRVGEAFASNLDPHGLLALVVSTAVDALQADRGRARAGDDVVAPDNEALDDDASELAGALDAAERAALAGGALDPAPYGRAWAISRPLRAGDRSADVLGVLAVARGDRVFSDREQAMLGYLASQAAVALDNARFHQERSELARTLVAGLRPPALPSMAGWRAAALYQPAGRSDEVGGDFYDVISVGDAWMVVIGDVIGKGPAAAALTGLARYSIRTGATLTASPAGALEHLNDDLHREEQSGIISAACVLLRDVDGRAEATIACAGHPPPVRVHAGEPRAVGTASLLLGVAPDARFAEQTVILDDDDTLVLYTDGVLDAQGREERFGERRLFDALRGKTRSAEETLERVVAPLERFQEGAQRDDMAMVVVRRVRQGMSALSRSACEFSPTGG
;
A
#
# COMPACT_ATOMS: atom_id res chain seq x y z
N MET A 1 -10.72 -16.46 -4.41
CA MET A 1 -10.06 -17.74 -4.77
C MET A 1 -8.82 -17.40 -5.60
N GLY A 2 -7.70 -17.16 -4.94
CA GLY A 2 -6.47 -16.68 -5.60
C GLY A 2 -5.70 -17.83 -6.24
N ALA A 3 -5.30 -17.65 -7.50
CA ALA A 3 -4.44 -18.60 -8.20
C ALA A 3 -3.07 -18.71 -7.49
N PRO A 4 -2.59 -19.91 -7.14
CA PRO A 4 -1.28 -20.07 -6.54
C PRO A 4 -0.18 -19.76 -7.55
N GLY A 5 0.76 -18.92 -7.14
CA GLY A 5 1.84 -18.37 -7.95
C GLY A 5 2.61 -19.40 -8.76
N THR A 6 2.66 -19.16 -10.07
CA THR A 6 3.50 -19.85 -11.06
C THR A 6 5.00 -19.50 -10.93
N THR A 7 5.40 -18.77 -9.89
CA THR A 7 6.78 -18.36 -9.60
C THR A 7 7.68 -19.49 -9.09
N GLY A 8 7.13 -20.56 -8.52
CA GLY A 8 7.93 -21.63 -7.92
C GLY A 8 8.70 -22.55 -8.89
N LEU A 9 8.29 -22.62 -10.17
CA LEU A 9 8.87 -23.55 -11.15
C LEU A 9 9.92 -22.90 -12.08
N ARG A 10 9.95 -21.57 -12.19
CA ARG A 10 10.97 -20.85 -12.99
C ARG A 10 12.27 -20.61 -12.22
N ASP A 11 12.21 -20.54 -10.89
CA ASP A 11 13.36 -20.29 -10.01
C ASP A 11 14.32 -21.48 -9.86
N ALA A 12 13.86 -22.72 -10.08
CA ALA A 12 14.68 -23.91 -9.85
C ALA A 12 15.95 -23.98 -10.73
N PRO A 13 15.89 -23.75 -12.05
CA PRO A 13 17.09 -23.71 -12.89
C PRO A 13 17.98 -22.48 -12.62
N GLU A 14 17.42 -21.32 -12.28
CA GLU A 14 18.20 -20.12 -11.93
C GLU A 14 18.97 -20.29 -10.62
N ARG A 15 18.34 -20.84 -9.59
CA ARG A 15 19.03 -21.20 -8.34
C ARG A 15 20.10 -22.25 -8.62
N LEU A 16 19.86 -23.24 -9.48
CA LEU A 16 20.88 -24.23 -9.86
C LEU A 16 22.05 -23.62 -10.65
N MET A 17 21.80 -22.64 -11.52
CA MET A 17 22.85 -21.90 -12.23
C MET A 17 23.64 -20.97 -11.31
N GLU A 18 22.99 -20.32 -10.33
CA GLU A 18 23.68 -19.57 -9.27
C GLU A 18 24.58 -20.48 -8.43
N HIS A 19 24.15 -21.71 -8.14
CA HIS A 19 24.93 -22.70 -7.39
C HIS A 19 26.06 -23.32 -8.23
N ALA A 20 25.92 -23.35 -9.57
CA ALA A 20 26.94 -23.83 -10.50
C ALA A 20 28.09 -22.83 -10.74
N ARG A 21 28.09 -21.64 -10.12
CA ARG A 21 29.15 -20.63 -10.23
C ARG A 21 30.17 -20.76 -9.08
N PRO A 22 31.29 -21.49 -9.24
CA PRO A 22 32.17 -21.80 -8.13
C PRO A 22 33.35 -20.81 -8.13
N HIS A 23 33.08 -19.50 -8.02
CA HIS A 23 34.13 -18.46 -7.94
C HIS A 23 33.72 -17.22 -7.14
N ARG A 24 32.65 -17.25 -6.33
CA ARG A 24 32.51 -16.17 -5.35
C ARG A 24 33.61 -16.36 -4.29
N PRO A 25 34.38 -15.33 -3.93
CA PRO A 25 35.27 -15.33 -2.77
C PRO A 25 34.41 -15.32 -1.49
N ARG A 26 33.60 -16.36 -1.31
CA ARG A 26 32.72 -16.58 -0.16
C ARG A 26 33.19 -17.81 0.58
N ARG A 27 33.15 -17.70 1.92
CA ARG A 27 33.34 -18.80 2.86
C ARG A 27 32.25 -19.86 2.67
N LEU A 28 32.61 -21.11 2.91
CA LEU A 28 31.67 -22.23 2.98
C LEU A 28 30.82 -22.10 4.25
N ALA A 29 29.60 -22.64 4.22
CA ALA A 29 28.83 -22.78 5.44
C ALA A 29 29.56 -23.74 6.41
N PRO A 30 29.48 -23.56 7.74
CA PRO A 30 30.16 -24.43 8.71
C PRO A 30 29.78 -25.92 8.60
N ARG A 31 28.56 -26.21 8.12
CA ARG A 31 28.11 -27.57 7.83
C ARG A 31 28.77 -28.14 6.58
N GLU A 32 28.83 -27.36 5.51
CA GLU A 32 29.47 -27.73 4.24
C GLU A 32 30.97 -27.97 4.46
N LEU A 33 31.67 -27.06 5.14
CA LEU A 33 33.09 -27.20 5.44
C LEU A 33 33.40 -28.49 6.23
N ARG A 34 32.58 -28.84 7.23
CA ARG A 34 32.74 -30.08 7.99
C ARG A 34 32.59 -31.32 7.11
N VAL A 35 31.57 -31.35 6.24
CA VAL A 35 31.33 -32.48 5.34
C VAL A 35 32.48 -32.63 4.34
N GLU A 36 32.93 -31.54 3.72
CA GLU A 36 34.05 -31.56 2.79
C GLU A 36 35.36 -31.95 3.48
N ALA A 37 35.62 -31.47 4.71
CA ALA A 37 36.81 -31.83 5.48
C ALA A 37 36.83 -33.32 5.85
N ILE A 38 35.69 -33.87 6.31
CA ILE A 38 35.56 -35.29 6.62
C ILE A 38 35.78 -36.13 5.36
N SER A 39 35.16 -35.73 4.25
CA SER A 39 35.30 -36.46 2.98
C SER A 39 36.73 -36.41 2.44
N ALA A 40 37.39 -35.25 2.48
CA ALA A 40 38.78 -35.10 2.08
C ALA A 40 39.73 -35.93 2.95
N ALA A 41 39.53 -35.94 4.27
CA ALA A 41 40.31 -36.75 5.19
C ALA A 41 40.11 -38.26 4.93
N ALA A 42 38.86 -38.69 4.71
CA ALA A 42 38.55 -40.08 4.38
C ALA A 42 39.17 -40.49 3.04
N LEU A 43 39.14 -39.63 2.02
CA LEU A 43 39.79 -39.90 0.74
C LEU A 43 41.31 -40.07 0.92
N LEU A 44 41.96 -39.15 1.65
CA LEU A 44 43.40 -39.20 1.89
C LEU A 44 43.80 -40.45 2.68
N ALA A 45 42.98 -40.88 3.65
CA ALA A 45 43.21 -42.11 4.39
C ALA A 45 43.11 -43.35 3.48
N VAL A 46 42.09 -43.44 2.63
CA VAL A 46 41.92 -44.54 1.67
C VAL A 46 43.05 -44.54 0.64
N ALA A 47 43.37 -43.38 0.07
CA ALA A 47 44.44 -43.21 -0.91
C ALA A 47 45.82 -43.54 -0.33
N GLY A 48 46.10 -43.11 0.91
CA GLY A 48 47.32 -43.45 1.64
C GLY A 48 47.40 -44.96 1.95
N GLY A 49 46.28 -45.56 2.37
CA GLY A 49 46.19 -47.02 2.56
C GLY A 49 46.46 -47.79 1.27
N MET A 50 45.88 -47.35 0.15
CA MET A 50 46.16 -47.95 -1.16
C MET A 50 47.64 -47.81 -1.55
N ALA A 51 48.26 -46.66 -1.32
CA ALA A 51 49.68 -46.43 -1.63
C ALA A 51 50.62 -47.35 -0.84
N LEU A 52 50.24 -47.74 0.38
CA LEU A 52 51.02 -48.63 1.24
C LEU A 52 50.74 -50.12 0.98
N LEU A 53 49.48 -50.49 0.70
CA LEU A 53 49.03 -51.89 0.64
C LEU A 53 49.03 -52.47 -0.77
N VAL A 54 48.86 -51.64 -1.81
CA VAL A 54 48.82 -52.10 -3.20
C VAL A 54 50.25 -52.21 -3.73
N SER A 55 50.75 -53.44 -3.80
CA SER A 55 52.05 -53.74 -4.42
C SER A 55 51.99 -53.46 -5.91
N SER A 56 53.02 -52.79 -6.45
CA SER A 56 53.10 -52.42 -7.87
C SER A 56 54.44 -52.87 -8.47
N PRO A 57 54.43 -53.60 -9.60
CA PRO A 57 55.65 -53.92 -10.33
C PRO A 57 56.22 -52.70 -11.12
N ARG A 58 55.51 -51.57 -11.12
CA ARG A 58 55.85 -50.36 -11.89
C ARG A 58 56.77 -49.44 -11.09
N ALA A 59 57.88 -49.02 -11.71
CA ALA A 59 58.83 -48.05 -11.15
C ALA A 59 59.05 -46.87 -12.13
N PRO A 60 58.12 -45.91 -12.19
CA PRO A 60 58.25 -44.78 -13.10
C PRO A 60 59.37 -43.82 -12.66
N SER A 61 59.96 -43.12 -13.63
CA SER A 61 60.91 -42.06 -13.31
C SER A 61 60.22 -40.89 -12.58
N PRO A 62 60.94 -40.14 -11.71
CA PRO A 62 60.39 -38.94 -11.08
C PRO A 62 59.86 -37.91 -12.10
N ALA A 63 60.50 -37.82 -13.28
CA ALA A 63 60.07 -36.94 -14.36
C ALA A 63 58.71 -37.35 -14.94
N THR A 64 58.43 -38.66 -15.04
CA THR A 64 57.13 -39.19 -15.49
C THR A 64 56.03 -38.84 -14.49
N VAL A 65 56.29 -39.02 -13.18
CA VAL A 65 55.34 -38.66 -12.12
C VAL A 65 55.03 -37.16 -12.16
N ALA A 66 56.07 -36.31 -12.28
CA ALA A 66 55.92 -34.86 -12.39
C ALA A 66 55.15 -34.43 -13.65
N LEU A 67 55.39 -35.10 -14.79
CA LEU A 67 54.69 -34.85 -16.05
C LEU A 67 53.18 -35.13 -15.90
N TYR A 68 52.81 -36.30 -15.38
CA TYR A 68 51.40 -36.65 -15.17
C TYR A 68 50.72 -35.73 -14.15
N ALA A 69 51.40 -35.40 -13.04
CA ALA A 69 50.86 -34.46 -12.06
C ALA A 69 50.63 -33.07 -12.67
N GLY A 70 51.60 -32.53 -13.43
CA GLY A 70 51.51 -31.23 -14.08
C GLY A 70 50.41 -31.18 -15.16
N LEU A 71 50.32 -32.20 -16.01
CA LEU A 71 49.27 -32.30 -17.02
C LEU A 71 47.88 -32.46 -16.37
N TYR A 72 47.79 -33.18 -15.27
CA TYR A 72 46.54 -33.34 -14.53
C TYR A 72 46.09 -32.01 -13.90
N VAL A 73 47.00 -31.23 -13.32
CA VAL A 73 46.72 -29.86 -12.87
C VAL A 73 46.23 -29.01 -14.04
N ALA A 74 46.89 -29.06 -15.19
CA ALA A 74 46.47 -28.33 -16.39
C ALA A 74 45.08 -28.75 -16.89
N ALA A 75 44.75 -30.05 -16.86
CA ALA A 75 43.43 -30.56 -17.21
C ALA A 75 42.35 -30.11 -16.20
N ALA A 76 42.63 -30.20 -14.90
CA ALA A 76 41.73 -29.75 -13.83
C ALA A 76 41.48 -28.22 -13.85
N ARG A 77 42.33 -27.46 -14.55
CA ARG A 77 42.16 -26.01 -14.76
C ARG A 77 41.15 -25.69 -15.86
N VAL A 78 40.85 -26.64 -16.74
CA VAL A 78 39.86 -26.50 -17.82
C VAL A 78 38.50 -26.94 -17.30
N ARG A 79 37.55 -26.01 -17.15
CA ARG A 79 36.19 -26.32 -16.71
C ARG A 79 35.20 -26.16 -17.86
N LEU A 80 34.52 -27.24 -18.21
CA LEU A 80 33.49 -27.27 -19.24
C LEU A 80 32.12 -27.21 -18.56
N TYR A 81 31.38 -26.12 -18.79
CA TYR A 81 30.02 -25.98 -18.26
C TYR A 81 29.05 -26.77 -19.14
N VAL A 82 28.41 -27.80 -18.58
CA VAL A 82 27.41 -28.64 -19.25
C VAL A 82 26.14 -28.66 -18.40
N GLY A 83 25.07 -28.06 -18.92
CA GLY A 83 23.84 -27.86 -18.16
C GLY A 83 24.09 -27.04 -16.88
N ALA A 84 23.72 -27.61 -15.74
CA ALA A 84 23.95 -27.02 -14.41
C ALA A 84 25.23 -27.56 -13.71
N GLY A 85 26.04 -28.38 -14.39
CA GLY A 85 27.27 -28.96 -13.86
C GLY A 85 28.54 -28.46 -14.54
N SER A 86 29.70 -28.76 -13.95
CA SER A 86 31.00 -28.54 -14.57
C SER A 86 31.77 -29.84 -14.71
N ALA A 87 32.13 -30.20 -15.94
CA ALA A 87 33.02 -31.33 -16.24
C ALA A 87 34.47 -30.85 -16.35
N LEU A 88 35.40 -31.67 -15.87
CA LEU A 88 36.84 -31.47 -16.05
C LEU A 88 37.33 -32.50 -17.08
N PRO A 89 38.12 -32.13 -18.10
CA PRO A 89 38.62 -33.09 -19.09
C PRO A 89 39.82 -33.90 -18.55
N THR A 90 39.80 -34.25 -17.26
CA THR A 90 40.87 -34.97 -16.56
C THR A 90 41.03 -36.40 -17.04
N GLN A 91 40.00 -37.03 -17.60
CA GLN A 91 40.04 -38.38 -18.17
C GLN A 91 41.15 -38.57 -19.23
N LEU A 92 41.48 -37.50 -19.98
CA LEU A 92 42.58 -37.51 -20.97
C LEU A 92 43.95 -37.80 -20.35
N ILE A 93 44.13 -37.47 -19.07
CA ILE A 93 45.38 -37.66 -18.32
C ILE A 93 45.24 -38.77 -17.29
N PHE A 94 44.07 -38.88 -16.64
CA PHE A 94 43.77 -39.84 -15.59
C PHE A 94 43.82 -41.29 -16.08
N VAL A 95 43.16 -41.61 -17.21
CA VAL A 95 43.17 -42.97 -17.75
C VAL A 95 44.60 -43.44 -18.07
N PRO A 96 45.44 -42.67 -18.80
CA PRO A 96 46.83 -43.06 -19.00
C PRO A 96 47.66 -43.12 -17.70
N MET A 97 47.32 -42.30 -16.70
CA MET A 97 47.98 -42.32 -15.39
C MET A 97 47.78 -43.66 -14.65
N LEU A 98 46.60 -44.29 -14.79
CA LEU A 98 46.31 -45.61 -14.22
C LEU A 98 47.21 -46.72 -14.77
N PHE A 99 47.81 -46.56 -15.95
CA PHE A 99 48.71 -47.55 -16.54
C PHE A 99 50.18 -47.19 -16.37
N ALA A 100 50.51 -45.90 -16.29
CA ALA A 100 51.90 -45.43 -16.17
C ALA A 100 52.43 -45.39 -14.74
N LEU A 101 51.58 -45.13 -13.74
CA LEU A 101 51.99 -44.99 -12.34
C LEU A 101 51.64 -46.23 -11.50
N PRO A 102 52.26 -46.41 -10.31
CA PRO A 102 51.82 -47.37 -9.32
C PRO A 102 50.35 -47.12 -8.94
N LEU A 103 49.50 -48.13 -9.10
CA LEU A 103 48.05 -48.01 -8.91
C LEU A 103 47.67 -47.49 -7.50
N GLY A 104 48.42 -47.89 -6.47
CA GLY A 104 48.22 -47.40 -5.10
C GLY A 104 48.45 -45.90 -4.94
N VAL A 105 49.31 -45.29 -5.76
CA VAL A 105 49.71 -43.87 -5.66
C VAL A 105 48.80 -42.95 -6.50
N VAL A 106 48.11 -43.48 -7.51
CA VAL A 106 47.26 -42.69 -8.43
C VAL A 106 46.23 -41.83 -7.71
N PRO A 107 45.46 -42.33 -6.72
CA PRO A 107 44.48 -41.48 -6.00
C PRO A 107 45.11 -40.30 -5.26
N LEU A 108 46.34 -40.44 -4.74
CA LEU A 108 47.07 -39.35 -4.10
C LEU A 108 47.52 -38.29 -5.11
N VAL A 109 47.99 -38.70 -6.30
CA VAL A 109 48.37 -37.78 -7.38
C VAL A 109 47.17 -36.99 -7.87
N VAL A 110 46.00 -37.64 -8.01
CA VAL A 110 44.74 -36.99 -8.37
C VAL A 110 44.30 -35.98 -7.31
N ALA A 111 44.26 -36.38 -6.05
CA ALA A 111 43.89 -35.49 -4.94
C ALA A 111 44.83 -34.27 -4.84
N GLY A 112 46.14 -34.50 -4.97
CA GLY A 112 47.16 -33.45 -4.98
C GLY A 112 47.03 -32.51 -6.19
N GLY A 113 46.73 -33.04 -7.38
CA GLY A 113 46.52 -32.26 -8.58
C GLY A 113 45.28 -31.37 -8.52
N LEU A 114 44.17 -31.88 -7.97
CA LEU A 114 42.96 -31.08 -7.73
C LEU A 114 43.23 -29.98 -6.69
N ALA A 115 43.91 -30.32 -5.59
CA ALA A 115 44.29 -29.36 -4.55
C ALA A 115 45.20 -28.25 -5.10
N ALA A 116 46.20 -28.60 -5.91
CA ALA A 116 47.10 -27.64 -6.55
C ALA A 116 46.35 -26.73 -7.54
N SER A 117 45.43 -27.27 -8.35
CA SER A 117 44.58 -26.46 -9.24
C SER A 117 43.76 -25.44 -8.45
N ALA A 118 43.17 -25.84 -7.32
CA ALA A 118 42.42 -24.97 -6.43
C ALA A 118 43.31 -23.94 -5.72
N ALA A 119 44.51 -24.32 -5.28
CA ALA A 119 45.47 -23.42 -4.65
C ALA A 119 45.89 -22.29 -5.60
N ILE A 120 46.05 -22.57 -6.90
CA ILE A 120 46.28 -21.55 -7.93
C ILE A 120 45.09 -20.58 -8.01
N ASP A 121 43.84 -21.06 -7.93
CA ASP A 121 42.67 -20.17 -7.90
C ASP A 121 42.65 -19.27 -6.66
N VAL A 122 43.08 -19.79 -5.51
CA VAL A 122 43.20 -19.02 -4.26
C VAL A 122 44.29 -17.95 -4.37
N ALA A 123 45.48 -18.32 -4.89
CA ALA A 123 46.59 -17.40 -5.08
C ALA A 123 46.27 -16.27 -6.06
N LEU A 124 45.45 -16.55 -7.08
CA LEU A 124 44.97 -15.56 -8.05
C LEU A 124 43.77 -14.74 -7.53
N GLY A 125 43.34 -14.92 -6.27
CA GLY A 125 42.21 -14.21 -5.66
C GLY A 125 40.84 -14.60 -6.23
N ARG A 126 40.74 -15.74 -6.93
CA ARG A 126 39.52 -16.21 -7.62
C ARG A 126 38.68 -17.17 -6.77
N ALA A 127 39.23 -17.69 -5.68
CA ALA A 127 38.56 -18.63 -4.77
C ALA A 127 38.98 -18.43 -3.31
N HIS A 128 38.12 -18.86 -2.39
CA HIS A 128 38.44 -18.90 -0.95
C HIS A 128 39.30 -20.13 -0.61
N PRO A 129 40.25 -20.06 0.36
CA PRO A 129 41.14 -21.18 0.71
C PRO A 129 40.44 -22.51 1.01
N GLU A 130 39.25 -22.46 1.61
CA GLU A 130 38.43 -23.65 1.92
C GLU A 130 38.08 -24.48 0.68
N ARG A 131 38.14 -23.91 -0.53
CA ARG A 131 37.90 -24.64 -1.79
C ARG A 131 38.99 -25.67 -2.10
N ILE A 132 40.17 -25.56 -1.50
CA ILE A 132 41.22 -26.59 -1.61
C ILE A 132 40.73 -27.90 -0.98
N VAL A 133 40.01 -27.82 0.15
CA VAL A 133 39.47 -28.99 0.86
C VAL A 133 38.39 -29.67 0.01
N THR A 134 37.48 -28.89 -0.58
CA THR A 134 36.47 -29.41 -1.52
C THR A 134 37.12 -30.10 -2.72
N ALA A 135 38.17 -29.49 -3.29
CA ALA A 135 38.87 -30.04 -4.45
C ALA A 135 39.56 -31.38 -4.13
N ILE A 136 40.08 -31.58 -2.92
CA ILE A 136 40.57 -32.89 -2.48
C ILE A 136 39.43 -33.89 -2.48
N GLY A 137 38.29 -33.54 -1.88
CA GLY A 137 37.09 -34.40 -1.83
C GLY A 137 36.56 -34.82 -3.21
N ASP A 138 36.77 -34.02 -4.27
CA ASP A 138 36.38 -34.39 -5.64
C ASP A 138 37.24 -35.53 -6.25
N GLY A 139 38.30 -35.96 -5.56
CA GLY A 139 39.19 -37.04 -5.99
C GLY A 139 38.67 -38.48 -5.81
N TRP A 140 37.47 -38.69 -5.24
CA TRP A 140 36.91 -40.03 -4.99
C TRP A 140 36.82 -40.91 -6.24
N HIS A 141 36.61 -40.31 -7.40
CA HIS A 141 36.58 -41.00 -8.69
C HIS A 141 37.85 -41.83 -8.98
N ALA A 142 39.00 -41.49 -8.40
CA ALA A 142 40.25 -42.19 -8.68
C ALA A 142 40.41 -43.53 -7.94
N VAL A 143 39.69 -43.73 -6.83
CA VAL A 143 39.89 -44.85 -5.90
C VAL A 143 39.43 -46.18 -6.49
N ALA A 144 38.16 -46.25 -6.91
CA ALA A 144 37.56 -47.47 -7.44
C ALA A 144 38.26 -48.05 -8.70
N PRO A 145 38.56 -47.26 -9.76
CA PRO A 145 39.23 -47.81 -10.94
C PRO A 145 40.65 -48.28 -10.64
N ALA A 146 41.40 -47.58 -9.78
CA ALA A 146 42.72 -48.01 -9.34
C ALA A 146 42.65 -49.35 -8.57
N GLY A 147 41.64 -49.52 -7.71
CA GLY A 147 41.39 -50.77 -7.00
C GLY A 147 41.02 -51.92 -7.92
N VAL A 148 40.10 -51.71 -8.86
CA VAL A 148 39.69 -52.73 -9.85
C VAL A 148 40.88 -53.22 -10.67
N LEU A 149 41.72 -52.29 -11.16
CA LEU A 149 42.91 -52.65 -11.92
C LEU A 149 43.98 -53.33 -11.06
N ALA A 150 44.11 -52.94 -9.78
CA ALA A 150 45.05 -53.55 -8.85
C ALA A 150 44.66 -55.00 -8.52
N LEU A 151 43.37 -55.25 -8.28
CA LEU A 151 42.83 -56.60 -8.05
C LEU A 151 42.98 -57.51 -9.27
N ALA A 152 42.97 -56.94 -10.47
CA ALA A 152 43.23 -57.65 -11.71
C ALA A 152 44.73 -57.87 -12.01
N GLY A 153 45.62 -57.57 -11.05
CA GLY A 153 47.06 -57.77 -11.20
C GLY A 153 47.79 -56.69 -12.01
N GLY A 154 47.17 -55.52 -12.21
CA GLY A 154 47.80 -54.38 -12.88
C GLY A 154 48.04 -54.59 -14.38
N PRO A 155 47.00 -54.90 -15.17
CA PRO A 155 47.13 -55.24 -16.59
C PRO A 155 47.74 -54.11 -17.42
N SER A 156 48.35 -54.50 -18.55
CA SER A 156 48.74 -53.61 -19.65
C SER A 156 47.51 -52.98 -20.32
N PRO A 157 47.64 -51.79 -20.94
CA PRO A 157 46.55 -51.07 -21.60
C PRO A 157 46.09 -51.70 -22.93
N GLU A 158 46.22 -53.02 -23.11
CA GLU A 158 45.85 -53.70 -24.35
C GLU A 158 44.32 -53.86 -24.50
N LEU A 159 43.82 -53.67 -25.73
CA LEU A 159 42.40 -53.73 -26.07
C LEU A 159 41.73 -55.07 -25.73
N ARG A 160 42.48 -56.16 -25.58
CA ARG A 160 41.94 -57.46 -25.15
C ARG A 160 41.35 -57.43 -23.73
N HIS A 161 41.79 -56.49 -22.89
CA HIS A 161 41.29 -56.31 -21.52
C HIS A 161 40.11 -55.32 -21.45
N TRP A 162 39.45 -55.01 -22.57
CA TRP A 162 38.33 -54.06 -22.60
C TRP A 162 37.22 -54.31 -21.55
N PRO A 163 36.84 -55.56 -21.16
CA PRO A 163 35.79 -55.74 -20.15
C PRO A 163 36.22 -55.18 -18.78
N LEU A 164 37.51 -55.26 -18.48
CA LEU A 164 38.09 -54.75 -17.25
C LEU A 164 38.14 -53.22 -17.25
N PHE A 165 38.37 -52.58 -18.41
CA PHE A 165 38.31 -51.13 -18.53
C PHE A 165 36.88 -50.60 -18.36
N VAL A 166 35.89 -51.30 -18.90
CA VAL A 166 34.47 -51.00 -18.68
C VAL A 166 34.11 -51.19 -17.21
N ALA A 167 34.59 -52.26 -16.56
CA ALA A 167 34.37 -52.49 -15.13
C ALA A 167 35.02 -51.40 -14.27
N ALA A 168 36.26 -50.98 -14.57
CA ALA A 168 36.94 -49.90 -13.87
C ALA A 168 36.22 -48.55 -14.04
N PHE A 169 35.76 -48.23 -15.25
CA PHE A 169 34.99 -47.01 -15.52
C PHE A 169 33.60 -47.05 -14.84
N GLY A 170 32.92 -48.20 -14.84
CA GLY A 170 31.66 -48.38 -14.13
C GLY A 170 31.82 -48.25 -12.61
N ALA A 171 32.92 -48.78 -12.06
CA ALA A 171 33.24 -48.65 -10.63
C ALA A 171 33.61 -47.21 -10.25
N GLN A 172 34.35 -46.50 -11.11
CA GLN A 172 34.57 -45.06 -10.97
C GLN A 172 33.24 -44.31 -10.89
N TRP A 173 32.36 -44.54 -11.85
CA TRP A 173 31.05 -43.87 -11.92
C TRP A 173 30.21 -44.13 -10.66
N ALA A 174 30.11 -45.39 -10.24
CA ALA A 174 29.34 -45.76 -9.06
C ALA A 174 29.87 -45.08 -7.78
N LEU A 175 31.17 -45.13 -7.54
CA LEU A 175 31.76 -44.53 -6.35
C LEU A 175 31.64 -43.00 -6.36
N ASP A 176 31.90 -42.37 -7.50
CA ASP A 176 31.87 -40.92 -7.61
C ASP A 176 30.44 -40.36 -7.49
N VAL A 177 29.43 -41.05 -8.06
CA VAL A 177 28.00 -40.72 -7.86
C VAL A 177 27.63 -40.80 -6.38
N VAL A 178 28.01 -41.88 -5.70
CA VAL A 178 27.68 -42.07 -4.28
C VAL A 178 28.37 -41.01 -3.42
N ALA A 179 29.67 -40.79 -3.63
CA ALA A 179 30.45 -39.84 -2.86
C ALA A 179 29.99 -38.39 -3.09
N SER A 180 29.78 -37.97 -4.35
CA SER A 180 29.30 -36.63 -4.67
C SER A 180 27.87 -36.39 -4.15
N THR A 181 26.96 -37.35 -4.33
CA THR A 181 25.57 -37.22 -3.84
C THR A 181 25.51 -37.17 -2.32
N ALA A 182 26.30 -37.99 -1.62
CA ALA A 182 26.38 -37.96 -0.16
C ALA A 182 26.92 -36.62 0.35
N ARG A 183 27.97 -36.07 -0.26
CA ARG A 183 28.53 -34.75 0.09
C ARG A 183 27.52 -33.63 -0.13
N GLU A 184 26.87 -33.59 -1.30
CA GLU A 184 25.89 -32.55 -1.65
C GLU A 184 24.63 -32.61 -0.76
N TRP A 185 24.16 -33.82 -0.44
CA TRP A 185 23.02 -34.00 0.46
C TRP A 185 23.38 -33.61 1.91
N ALA A 186 24.51 -34.10 2.42
CA ALA A 186 24.92 -33.84 3.81
C ALA A 186 25.35 -32.39 4.04
N GLY A 187 26.05 -31.79 3.08
CA GLY A 187 26.62 -30.45 3.17
C GLY A 187 25.65 -29.34 2.76
N ARG A 188 24.88 -29.55 1.68
CA ARG A 188 24.03 -28.52 1.04
C ARG A 188 22.54 -28.85 0.99
N ALA A 189 22.11 -29.99 1.54
CA ALA A 189 20.72 -30.45 1.54
C ALA A 189 20.09 -30.58 0.13
N ILE A 190 20.92 -30.81 -0.89
CA ILE A 190 20.46 -31.03 -2.27
C ILE A 190 19.83 -32.43 -2.38
N ARG A 191 18.67 -32.53 -3.05
CA ARG A 191 17.97 -33.80 -3.23
C ARG A 191 18.72 -34.72 -4.21
N PRO A 192 18.90 -36.01 -3.89
CA PRO A 192 19.63 -36.96 -4.74
C PRO A 192 19.17 -37.04 -6.20
N GLY A 193 17.85 -37.03 -6.45
CA GLY A 193 17.31 -37.13 -7.81
C GLY A 193 17.64 -35.95 -8.72
N LEU A 194 17.86 -34.76 -8.15
CA LEU A 194 18.29 -33.57 -8.91
C LEU A 194 19.78 -33.66 -9.23
N GLN A 195 20.59 -34.10 -8.26
CA GLN A 195 22.04 -34.27 -8.41
C GLN A 195 22.38 -35.29 -9.51
N LEU A 196 21.69 -36.43 -9.54
CA LEU A 196 21.90 -37.48 -10.54
C LEU A 196 21.68 -36.96 -11.97
N ARG A 197 20.66 -36.12 -12.19
CA ARG A 197 20.37 -35.54 -13.50
C ARG A 197 21.47 -34.59 -13.98
N VAL A 198 22.03 -33.79 -13.08
CA VAL A 198 23.16 -32.89 -13.39
C VAL A 198 24.41 -33.72 -13.70
N MET A 199 24.71 -34.71 -12.87
CA MET A 199 25.88 -35.57 -13.01
C MET A 199 25.85 -36.43 -14.28
N ALA A 200 24.68 -36.87 -14.76
CA ALA A 200 24.57 -37.62 -16.00
C ALA A 200 25.21 -36.90 -17.20
N SER A 201 25.07 -35.57 -17.27
CA SER A 201 25.68 -34.75 -18.32
C SER A 201 27.20 -34.60 -18.18
N VAL A 202 27.71 -34.59 -16.94
CA VAL A 202 29.15 -34.56 -16.65
C VAL A 202 29.79 -35.89 -17.04
N TYR A 203 29.18 -37.01 -16.66
CA TYR A 203 29.71 -38.34 -16.97
C TYR A 203 29.63 -38.71 -18.45
N ALA A 204 28.69 -38.13 -19.21
CA ALA A 204 28.68 -38.27 -20.66
C ALA A 204 29.97 -37.71 -21.28
N VAL A 205 30.49 -36.59 -20.76
CA VAL A 205 31.78 -36.01 -21.21
C VAL A 205 32.93 -36.93 -20.83
N ASP A 206 32.97 -37.43 -19.60
CA ASP A 206 34.01 -38.35 -19.14
C ASP A 206 34.04 -39.65 -19.96
N GLY A 207 32.87 -40.20 -20.29
CA GLY A 207 32.74 -41.39 -21.13
C GLY A 207 33.23 -41.18 -22.55
N LEU A 208 33.11 -39.97 -23.11
CA LEU A 208 33.65 -39.62 -24.42
C LEU A 208 35.18 -39.41 -24.38
N LEU A 209 35.72 -38.94 -23.26
CA LEU A 209 37.16 -38.68 -23.09
C LEU A 209 37.95 -39.93 -22.66
N ALA A 210 37.33 -40.88 -21.98
CA ALA A 210 38.00 -42.08 -21.49
C ALA A 210 38.64 -42.94 -22.60
N PRO A 211 38.00 -43.20 -23.77
CA PRO A 211 38.65 -43.90 -24.88
C PRO A 211 39.87 -43.16 -25.45
N LEU A 212 39.83 -41.82 -25.51
CA LEU A 212 40.97 -41.00 -25.93
C LEU A 212 42.12 -41.10 -24.91
N GLY A 213 41.80 -41.09 -23.62
CA GLY A 213 42.78 -41.34 -22.56
C GLY A 213 43.39 -42.74 -22.65
N LEU A 214 42.59 -43.78 -22.97
CA LEU A 214 43.09 -45.13 -23.17
C LEU A 214 44.01 -45.22 -24.41
N LEU A 215 43.70 -44.52 -25.50
CA LEU A 215 44.58 -44.43 -26.65
C LEU A 215 45.94 -43.81 -26.28
N VAL A 216 45.93 -42.73 -25.50
CA VAL A 216 47.16 -42.13 -24.96
C VAL A 216 47.90 -43.13 -24.06
N ALA A 217 47.19 -43.93 -23.26
CA ALA A 217 47.77 -44.96 -22.40
C ALA A 217 48.53 -46.04 -23.20
N ILE A 218 47.93 -46.54 -24.28
CA ILE A 218 48.56 -47.51 -25.20
C ILE A 218 49.85 -46.94 -25.79
N THR A 219 49.84 -45.67 -26.21
CA THR A 219 51.05 -45.03 -26.76
C THR A 219 52.13 -44.75 -25.71
N ALA A 220 51.72 -44.50 -24.46
CA ALA A 220 52.61 -44.20 -23.34
C ALA A 220 53.43 -45.41 -22.88
N GLU A 221 52.95 -46.63 -23.16
CA GLU A 221 53.71 -47.87 -22.89
C GLU A 221 55.04 -47.91 -23.67
N ARG A 222 55.08 -47.32 -24.87
CA ARG A 222 56.29 -47.25 -25.70
C ARG A 222 57.03 -45.92 -25.61
N HIS A 223 56.34 -44.84 -25.26
CA HIS A 223 56.91 -43.49 -25.24
C HIS A 223 56.49 -42.74 -23.97
N ALA A 224 57.43 -42.52 -23.05
CA ALA A 224 57.16 -41.88 -21.75
C ALA A 224 56.55 -40.46 -21.85
N PHE A 225 56.75 -39.76 -22.97
CA PHE A 225 56.24 -38.41 -23.23
C PHE A 225 54.91 -38.38 -24.01
N ALA A 226 54.34 -39.53 -24.39
CA ALA A 226 53.06 -39.60 -25.10
C ALA A 226 51.89 -38.84 -24.43
N PRO A 227 51.82 -38.69 -23.09
CA PRO A 227 50.78 -37.87 -22.45
C PRO A 227 50.76 -36.40 -22.92
N LEU A 228 51.87 -35.86 -23.42
CA LEU A 228 51.92 -34.52 -23.99
C LEU A 228 51.04 -34.37 -25.25
N LEU A 229 50.72 -35.47 -25.93
CA LEU A 229 49.79 -35.47 -27.08
C LEU A 229 48.36 -35.09 -26.69
N ALA A 230 48.00 -35.18 -25.41
CA ALA A 230 46.72 -34.67 -24.92
C ALA A 230 46.70 -33.13 -24.77
N ALA A 231 47.86 -32.47 -24.73
CA ALA A 231 47.95 -31.03 -24.48
C ALA A 231 47.26 -30.15 -25.55
N PRO A 232 47.38 -30.42 -26.87
CA PRO A 232 46.65 -29.67 -27.90
C PRO A 232 45.13 -29.78 -27.75
N LEU A 233 44.62 -30.98 -27.43
CA LEU A 233 43.18 -31.20 -27.19
C LEU A 233 42.71 -30.47 -25.92
N LEU A 234 43.49 -30.53 -24.83
CA LEU A 234 43.24 -29.75 -23.61
C LEU A 234 43.23 -28.24 -23.88
N ALA A 235 44.16 -27.75 -24.70
CA ALA A 235 44.20 -26.34 -25.09
C ALA A 235 42.98 -25.93 -25.91
N LEU A 236 42.53 -26.77 -26.85
CA LEU A 236 41.32 -26.53 -27.64
C LEU A 236 40.07 -26.50 -26.74
N LEU A 237 39.92 -27.46 -25.83
CA LEU A 237 38.84 -27.47 -24.84
C LEU A 237 38.90 -26.24 -23.93
N ALA A 238 40.09 -25.76 -23.57
CA ALA A 238 40.26 -24.53 -22.81
C ALA A 238 39.80 -23.28 -23.58
N VAL A 239 40.04 -23.21 -24.89
CA VAL A 239 39.55 -22.12 -25.74
C VAL A 239 38.01 -22.11 -25.79
N PHE A 240 37.39 -23.27 -26.08
CA PHE A 240 35.93 -23.37 -26.10
C PHE A 240 35.30 -23.10 -24.74
N ALA A 241 35.91 -23.56 -23.66
CA ALA A 241 35.47 -23.29 -22.30
C ALA A 241 35.45 -21.78 -22.00
N ARG A 242 36.52 -21.06 -22.39
CA ARG A 242 36.63 -19.61 -22.18
C ARG A 242 35.61 -18.83 -22.99
N ASP A 243 35.46 -19.18 -24.26
CA ASP A 243 34.51 -18.52 -25.16
C ASP A 243 33.06 -18.71 -24.70
N ARG A 244 32.68 -19.95 -24.36
CA ARG A 244 31.35 -20.24 -23.82
C ARG A 244 31.07 -19.49 -22.52
N ARG A 245 32.05 -19.41 -21.61
CA ARG A 245 31.91 -18.67 -20.34
C ARG A 245 31.64 -17.18 -20.60
N ARG A 246 32.38 -16.56 -21.53
CA ARG A 246 32.16 -15.15 -21.91
C ARG A 246 30.75 -14.90 -22.43
N ARG A 247 30.23 -15.77 -23.30
CA ARG A 247 28.86 -15.64 -23.85
C ARG A 247 27.79 -15.75 -22.76
N ILE A 248 27.97 -16.67 -21.81
CA ILE A 248 27.04 -16.83 -20.68
C ILE A 248 27.06 -15.57 -19.80
N ASP A 249 28.24 -15.06 -19.44
CA ASP A 249 28.36 -13.89 -18.59
C ASP A 249 27.74 -12.63 -19.25
N GLN A 250 27.91 -12.46 -20.56
CA GLN A 250 27.25 -11.39 -21.32
C GLN A 250 25.72 -11.52 -21.34
N SER A 251 25.21 -12.74 -21.50
CA SER A 251 23.77 -12.98 -21.54
C SER A 251 23.11 -12.68 -20.20
N VAL A 252 23.75 -13.07 -19.09
CA VAL A 252 23.27 -12.76 -17.74
C VAL A 252 23.31 -11.26 -17.46
N ALA A 253 24.38 -10.55 -17.81
CA ALA A 253 24.46 -9.11 -17.62
C ALA A 253 23.34 -8.35 -18.36
N ARG A 254 22.96 -8.82 -19.55
CA ARG A 254 21.87 -8.25 -20.34
C ARG A 254 20.49 -8.52 -19.73
N LEU A 255 20.28 -9.69 -19.13
CA LEU A 255 19.04 -10.00 -18.41
C LEU A 255 18.88 -9.11 -17.17
N ASP A 256 19.95 -8.96 -16.37
CA ASP A 256 19.94 -8.07 -15.20
C ASP A 256 19.63 -6.61 -15.57
N GLU A 257 20.12 -6.14 -16.72
CA GLU A 257 19.85 -4.80 -17.22
C GLU A 257 18.37 -4.61 -17.59
N LEU A 258 17.80 -5.56 -18.33
CA LEU A 258 16.38 -5.56 -18.71
C LEU A 258 15.46 -5.63 -17.49
N GLU A 259 15.80 -6.42 -16.47
CA GLU A 259 15.01 -6.50 -15.24
C GLU A 259 15.03 -5.18 -14.46
N ARG A 260 16.19 -4.52 -14.37
CA ARG A 260 16.31 -3.19 -13.74
C ARG A 260 15.52 -2.13 -14.51
N GLU A 261 15.56 -2.16 -15.85
CA GLU A 261 14.79 -1.25 -16.68
C GLU A 261 13.28 -1.43 -16.46
N ARG A 262 12.82 -2.68 -16.42
CA ARG A 262 11.41 -3.00 -16.13
C ARG A 262 10.98 -2.52 -14.74
N ALA A 263 11.80 -2.73 -13.71
CA ALA A 263 11.52 -2.27 -12.36
C ALA A 263 11.40 -0.74 -12.28
N ARG A 264 12.27 0.00 -12.97
CA ARG A 264 12.20 1.47 -13.03
C ARG A 264 10.92 1.98 -13.69
N LEU A 265 10.50 1.34 -14.79
CA LEU A 265 9.25 1.68 -15.47
C LEU A 265 8.03 1.46 -14.56
N GLN A 266 7.99 0.33 -13.85
CA GLN A 266 6.90 0.03 -12.90
C GLN A 266 6.83 1.05 -11.75
N GLU A 267 7.97 1.48 -11.22
CA GLU A 267 8.03 2.48 -10.16
C GLU A 267 7.52 3.86 -10.63
N THR A 268 7.88 4.27 -11.85
CA THR A 268 7.39 5.53 -12.43
C THR A 268 5.86 5.51 -12.61
N ILE A 269 5.36 4.39 -13.13
CA ILE A 269 3.93 4.10 -13.32
C ILE A 269 3.15 4.14 -11.99
N ARG A 270 3.74 3.62 -10.90
CA ARG A 270 3.16 3.66 -9.55
C ARG A 270 3.03 5.08 -9.01
N ARG A 271 4.07 5.91 -9.17
CA ARG A 271 4.07 7.31 -8.70
C ARG A 271 2.99 8.15 -9.38
N VAL A 272 2.78 7.94 -10.69
CA VAL A 272 1.70 8.60 -11.42
C VAL A 272 0.33 8.19 -10.85
N GLY A 273 0.13 6.89 -10.57
CA GLY A 273 -1.10 6.41 -9.93
C GLY A 273 -1.32 7.00 -8.54
N GLU A 274 -0.27 7.14 -7.73
CA GLU A 274 -0.36 7.78 -6.40
C GLU A 274 -0.70 9.26 -6.48
N ALA A 275 -0.14 9.99 -7.44
CA ALA A 275 -0.47 11.39 -7.67
C ALA A 275 -1.96 11.56 -8.01
N PHE A 276 -2.50 10.70 -8.88
CA PHE A 276 -3.92 10.70 -9.22
C PHE A 276 -4.80 10.38 -8.01
N ALA A 277 -4.46 9.34 -7.24
CA ALA A 277 -5.24 8.94 -6.08
C ALA A 277 -5.27 9.98 -4.95
N SER A 278 -4.28 10.88 -4.89
CA SER A 278 -4.23 11.95 -3.89
C SER A 278 -5.13 13.16 -4.19
N ASN A 279 -5.67 13.26 -5.41
CA ASN A 279 -6.52 14.38 -5.80
C ASN A 279 -8.00 14.04 -5.57
N LEU A 280 -8.64 14.79 -4.67
CA LEU A 280 -10.06 14.61 -4.33
C LEU A 280 -10.99 15.53 -5.14
N ASP A 281 -10.44 16.41 -5.98
CA ASP A 281 -11.20 17.26 -6.90
C ASP A 281 -11.27 16.60 -8.30
N PRO A 282 -12.46 16.21 -8.79
CA PRO A 282 -12.63 15.59 -10.11
C PRO A 282 -12.03 16.41 -11.25
N HIS A 283 -12.22 17.73 -11.24
CA HIS A 283 -11.73 18.60 -12.31
C HIS A 283 -10.19 18.67 -12.33
N GLY A 284 -9.56 18.92 -11.18
CA GLY A 284 -8.11 18.91 -11.03
C GLY A 284 -7.47 17.55 -11.35
N LEU A 285 -8.15 16.45 -11.01
CA LEU A 285 -7.71 15.11 -11.37
C LEU A 285 -7.70 14.92 -12.90
N LEU A 286 -8.80 15.27 -13.58
CA LEU A 286 -8.88 15.16 -15.04
C LEU A 286 -7.83 16.03 -15.73
N ALA A 287 -7.57 17.24 -15.25
CA ALA A 287 -6.52 18.12 -15.77
C ALA A 287 -5.13 17.47 -15.67
N LEU A 288 -4.81 16.91 -14.49
CA LEU A 288 -3.54 16.23 -14.25
C LEU A 288 -3.38 14.97 -15.12
N VAL A 289 -4.45 14.20 -15.30
CA VAL A 289 -4.44 13.00 -16.15
C VAL A 289 -4.23 13.39 -17.61
N VAL A 290 -4.90 14.44 -18.10
CA VAL A 290 -4.75 14.91 -19.48
C VAL A 290 -3.34 15.43 -19.73
N SER A 291 -2.78 16.26 -18.84
CA SER A 291 -1.41 16.74 -18.99
C SER A 291 -0.40 15.58 -18.98
N THR A 292 -0.57 14.62 -18.07
CA THR A 292 0.28 13.43 -17.99
C THR A 292 0.18 12.57 -19.25
N ALA A 293 -1.03 12.43 -19.83
CA ALA A 293 -1.23 11.68 -21.07
C ALA A 293 -0.60 12.38 -22.27
N VAL A 294 -0.76 13.70 -22.38
CA VAL A 294 -0.15 14.52 -23.43
C VAL A 294 1.37 14.41 -23.38
N ASP A 295 1.97 14.56 -22.19
CA ASP A 295 3.42 14.46 -22.01
C ASP A 295 3.94 13.04 -22.26
N ALA A 296 3.28 12.02 -21.71
CA ALA A 296 3.74 10.63 -21.80
C ALA A 296 3.65 10.06 -23.22
N LEU A 297 2.68 10.53 -24.02
CA LEU A 297 2.47 10.08 -25.39
C LEU A 297 3.05 11.02 -26.44
N GLN A 298 3.64 12.15 -26.02
CA GLN A 298 4.07 13.23 -26.93
C GLN A 298 2.93 13.60 -27.90
N ALA A 299 1.75 13.81 -27.34
CA ALA A 299 0.58 14.23 -28.11
C ALA A 299 0.56 15.76 -28.25
N ASP A 300 -0.10 16.27 -29.28
CA ASP A 300 -0.24 17.72 -29.48
C ASP A 300 -1.38 18.27 -28.62
N ARG A 301 -2.45 17.48 -28.43
CA ARG A 301 -3.60 17.82 -27.59
C ARG A 301 -4.16 16.61 -26.85
N GLY A 302 -4.84 16.89 -25.74
CA GLY A 302 -5.59 15.91 -24.96
C GLY A 302 -6.89 16.50 -24.45
N ARG A 303 -7.84 15.62 -24.14
CA ARG A 303 -9.11 15.99 -23.51
C ARG A 303 -9.57 14.85 -22.61
N ALA A 304 -10.16 15.20 -21.48
CA ALA A 304 -10.95 14.27 -20.70
C ALA A 304 -12.34 14.84 -20.41
N ARG A 305 -13.35 13.98 -20.47
CA ARG A 305 -14.73 14.30 -20.09
C ARG A 305 -15.19 13.33 -19.02
N ALA A 306 -15.87 13.83 -17.99
CA ALA A 306 -16.59 13.00 -17.03
C ALA A 306 -17.89 13.67 -16.59
N GLY A 307 -19.04 13.20 -17.09
CA GLY A 307 -20.30 13.92 -16.90
C GLY A 307 -20.26 15.28 -17.62
N ASP A 308 -20.59 16.35 -16.90
CA ASP A 308 -20.55 17.73 -17.41
C ASP A 308 -19.14 18.34 -17.38
N ASP A 309 -18.22 17.77 -16.61
CA ASP A 309 -16.84 18.25 -16.55
C ASP A 309 -16.10 17.88 -17.83
N VAL A 310 -15.61 18.91 -18.53
CA VAL A 310 -14.76 18.77 -19.71
C VAL A 310 -13.46 19.52 -19.46
N VAL A 311 -12.35 18.79 -19.47
CA VAL A 311 -11.02 19.36 -19.33
C VAL A 311 -10.25 19.19 -20.64
N ALA A 312 -9.85 20.32 -21.21
CA ALA A 312 -8.88 20.39 -22.29
C ALA A 312 -7.85 21.46 -21.88
N PRO A 313 -6.54 21.15 -21.81
CA PRO A 313 -5.55 22.18 -21.57
C PRO A 313 -5.60 23.22 -22.70
N ASP A 314 -5.78 24.48 -22.31
CA ASP A 314 -5.79 25.63 -23.22
C ASP A 314 -4.43 25.75 -23.90
N ASN A 315 -4.36 25.36 -25.17
CA ASN A 315 -3.26 25.74 -26.05
C ASN A 315 -3.86 26.54 -27.20
N GLU A 316 -3.96 27.85 -26.97
CA GLU A 316 -4.45 28.87 -27.90
C GLU A 316 -3.47 29.08 -29.06
N ALA A 317 -3.82 28.52 -30.21
CA ALA A 317 -3.50 29.08 -31.52
C ALA A 317 -4.57 28.59 -32.51
N LEU A 318 -5.32 29.54 -33.07
CA LEU A 318 -6.36 29.33 -34.09
C LEU A 318 -5.70 29.17 -35.48
N ASP A 319 -4.97 28.07 -35.68
CA ASP A 319 -4.50 27.63 -37.01
C ASP A 319 -5.34 26.44 -37.51
N ASP A 320 -5.34 26.19 -38.82
CA ASP A 320 -6.11 25.09 -39.46
C ASP A 320 -5.82 23.71 -38.82
N ASP A 321 -4.57 23.47 -38.40
CA ASP A 321 -4.16 22.24 -37.70
C ASP A 321 -4.88 22.06 -36.35
N ALA A 322 -5.29 23.15 -35.69
CA ALA A 322 -6.03 23.09 -34.43
C ALA A 322 -7.48 22.62 -34.62
N SER A 323 -8.10 22.99 -35.75
CA SER A 323 -9.45 22.52 -36.09
C SER A 323 -9.45 21.02 -36.43
N GLU A 324 -8.42 20.52 -37.13
CA GLU A 324 -8.31 19.08 -37.44
C GLU A 324 -8.10 18.25 -36.17
N LEU A 325 -7.22 18.67 -35.26
CA LEU A 325 -6.98 17.98 -33.98
C LEU A 325 -8.23 17.97 -33.08
N ALA A 326 -8.99 19.07 -33.04
CA ALA A 326 -10.24 19.13 -32.29
C ALA A 326 -11.30 18.16 -32.85
N GLY A 327 -11.47 18.13 -34.18
CA GLY A 327 -12.37 17.18 -34.83
C GLY A 327 -11.98 15.72 -34.59
N ALA A 328 -10.67 15.43 -34.57
CA ALA A 328 -10.14 14.10 -34.25
C ALA A 328 -10.47 13.68 -32.81
N LEU A 329 -10.32 14.59 -31.84
CA LEU A 329 -10.69 14.35 -30.44
C LEU A 329 -12.20 14.10 -30.29
N ASP A 330 -13.04 14.90 -30.93
CA ASP A 330 -14.50 14.73 -30.89
C ASP A 330 -14.95 13.38 -31.48
N ALA A 331 -14.27 12.91 -32.53
CA ALA A 331 -14.52 11.58 -33.10
C ALA A 331 -14.10 10.47 -32.13
N ALA A 332 -12.90 10.59 -31.54
CA ALA A 332 -12.38 9.64 -30.56
C ALA A 332 -13.26 9.55 -29.31
N GLU A 333 -13.76 10.68 -28.84
CA GLU A 333 -14.63 10.77 -27.66
C GLU A 333 -15.99 10.10 -27.89
N ARG A 334 -16.63 10.38 -29.03
CA ARG A 334 -17.90 9.75 -29.40
C ARG A 334 -17.78 8.22 -29.50
N ALA A 335 -16.68 7.72 -30.05
CA ALA A 335 -16.43 6.28 -30.11
C ALA A 335 -16.30 5.65 -28.71
N ALA A 336 -15.55 6.30 -27.81
CA ALA A 336 -15.40 5.87 -26.41
C ALA A 336 -16.72 5.84 -25.64
N LEU A 337 -17.56 6.87 -25.80
CA LEU A 337 -18.89 6.94 -25.19
C LEU A 337 -19.86 5.90 -25.76
N ALA A 338 -19.71 5.53 -27.04
CA ALA A 338 -20.52 4.47 -27.67
C ALA A 338 -20.16 3.04 -27.19
N GLY A 339 -19.25 2.90 -26.22
CA GLY A 339 -18.98 1.66 -25.51
C GLY A 339 -17.68 0.95 -25.90
N GLY A 340 -16.87 1.51 -26.80
CA GLY A 340 -15.62 0.91 -27.26
C GLY A 340 -14.47 1.91 -27.30
N ALA A 341 -13.24 1.47 -27.09
CA ALA A 341 -12.09 2.34 -27.22
C ALA A 341 -11.81 2.65 -28.70
N LEU A 342 -11.41 3.89 -29.04
CA LEU A 342 -10.94 4.19 -30.39
C LEU A 342 -9.45 3.85 -30.48
N ASP A 343 -9.13 2.84 -31.30
CA ASP A 343 -7.77 2.59 -31.77
C ASP A 343 -7.39 3.62 -32.84
N PRO A 344 -6.09 3.81 -33.16
CA PRO A 344 -5.63 4.98 -33.92
C PRO A 344 -6.34 5.09 -35.26
N ALA A 345 -7.17 6.12 -35.40
CA ALA A 345 -7.89 6.41 -36.64
C ALA A 345 -7.43 7.75 -37.20
N PRO A 346 -7.17 7.84 -38.53
CA PRO A 346 -6.84 9.10 -39.16
C PRO A 346 -8.09 9.97 -39.28
N TYR A 347 -7.96 11.25 -38.96
CA TYR A 347 -8.95 12.30 -39.14
C TYR A 347 -8.27 13.47 -39.87
N GLY A 348 -8.43 13.52 -41.20
CA GLY A 348 -7.62 14.43 -42.02
C GLY A 348 -6.14 14.03 -41.96
N ARG A 349 -5.27 14.92 -41.46
CA ARG A 349 -3.84 14.65 -41.21
C ARG A 349 -3.56 14.23 -39.76
N ALA A 350 -4.53 14.36 -38.86
CA ALA A 350 -4.38 14.03 -37.45
C ALA A 350 -4.72 12.57 -37.13
N TRP A 351 -4.16 12.08 -36.03
CA TRP A 351 -4.45 10.79 -35.43
C TRP A 351 -4.98 11.00 -34.02
N ALA A 352 -6.02 10.28 -33.64
CA ALA A 352 -6.53 10.29 -32.27
C ALA A 352 -6.72 8.88 -31.72
N ILE A 353 -6.61 8.76 -30.40
CA ILE A 353 -6.95 7.55 -29.64
C ILE A 353 -7.73 7.94 -28.40
N SER A 354 -8.62 7.07 -27.95
CA SER A 354 -9.40 7.28 -26.72
C SER A 354 -9.52 6.01 -25.91
N ARG A 355 -9.67 6.18 -24.59
CA ARG A 355 -9.91 5.09 -23.64
C ARG A 355 -11.02 5.50 -22.67
N PRO A 356 -12.03 4.64 -22.45
CA PRO A 356 -13.07 4.92 -21.48
C PRO A 356 -12.50 4.82 -20.06
N LEU A 357 -12.94 5.73 -19.18
CA LEU A 357 -12.66 5.68 -17.75
C LEU A 357 -13.69 4.75 -17.10
N ARG A 358 -13.30 3.50 -16.84
CA ARG A 358 -14.17 2.49 -16.22
C ARG A 358 -13.62 2.08 -14.85
N ALA A 359 -14.43 2.21 -13.81
CA ALA A 359 -14.07 1.71 -12.49
C ALA A 359 -14.49 0.24 -12.35
N GLY A 360 -13.53 -0.66 -12.12
CA GLY A 360 -13.78 -2.08 -11.86
C GLY A 360 -13.95 -2.97 -13.11
N ASP A 361 -13.91 -4.30 -12.89
CA ASP A 361 -13.98 -5.35 -13.93
C ASP A 361 -15.44 -5.65 -14.39
N ARG A 362 -16.45 -5.05 -13.75
CA ARG A 362 -17.87 -5.41 -13.96
C ARG A 362 -18.85 -4.24 -14.11
N SER A 363 -18.38 -3.00 -14.07
CA SER A 363 -19.26 -1.83 -14.18
C SER A 363 -19.45 -1.49 -15.65
N ALA A 364 -20.70 -1.52 -16.13
CA ALA A 364 -21.07 -1.00 -17.45
C ALA A 364 -20.95 0.54 -17.51
N ASP A 365 -20.78 1.19 -16.36
CA ASP A 365 -20.75 2.65 -16.25
C ASP A 365 -19.39 3.20 -16.67
N VAL A 366 -19.40 3.89 -17.81
CA VAL A 366 -18.31 4.73 -18.28
C VAL A 366 -18.37 6.03 -17.48
N LEU A 367 -17.46 6.21 -16.53
CA LEU A 367 -17.38 7.43 -15.72
C LEU A 367 -16.99 8.66 -16.55
N GLY A 368 -16.29 8.41 -17.64
CA GLY A 368 -15.77 9.43 -18.54
C GLY A 368 -14.92 8.86 -19.67
N VAL A 369 -14.25 9.74 -20.40
CA VAL A 369 -13.35 9.38 -21.51
C VAL A 369 -12.07 10.18 -21.39
N LEU A 370 -10.95 9.54 -21.69
CA LEU A 370 -9.66 10.19 -21.92
C LEU A 370 -9.28 10.02 -23.39
N ALA A 371 -8.98 11.12 -24.08
CA ALA A 371 -8.58 11.13 -25.49
C ALA A 371 -7.35 12.00 -25.71
N VAL A 372 -6.50 11.60 -26.66
CA VAL A 372 -5.35 12.38 -27.12
C VAL A 372 -5.27 12.36 -28.64
N ALA A 373 -4.71 13.43 -29.22
CA ALA A 373 -4.53 13.57 -30.66
C ALA A 373 -3.17 14.18 -31.01
N ARG A 374 -2.62 13.79 -32.17
CA ARG A 374 -1.40 14.35 -32.74
C ARG A 374 -1.39 14.34 -34.27
N GLY A 375 -0.66 15.27 -34.88
CA GLY A 375 -0.61 15.45 -36.35
C GLY A 375 0.56 14.76 -37.07
N ASP A 376 1.59 14.33 -36.35
CA ASP A 376 2.87 13.91 -36.95
C ASP A 376 2.93 12.41 -37.30
N ARG A 377 2.40 11.53 -36.44
CA ARG A 377 2.54 10.07 -36.57
C ARG A 377 1.43 9.27 -35.87
N VAL A 378 1.24 8.02 -36.29
CA VAL A 378 0.30 7.06 -35.67
C VAL A 378 0.75 6.66 -34.26
N PHE A 379 -0.19 6.49 -33.32
CA PHE A 379 0.09 5.93 -31.99
C PHE A 379 0.45 4.45 -32.03
N SER A 380 1.64 4.12 -31.51
CA SER A 380 2.13 2.75 -31.37
C SER A 380 1.33 1.94 -30.34
N ASP A 381 1.40 0.61 -30.42
CA ASP A 381 0.75 -0.29 -29.44
C ASP A 381 1.18 0.01 -27.99
N ARG A 382 2.44 0.43 -27.80
CA ARG A 382 2.96 0.83 -26.48
C ARG A 382 2.32 2.12 -25.97
N GLU A 383 2.13 3.12 -26.84
CA GLU A 383 1.45 4.38 -26.49
C GLU A 383 -0.03 4.12 -26.19
N GLN A 384 -0.70 3.28 -26.97
CA GLN A 384 -2.09 2.87 -26.73
C GLN A 384 -2.26 2.13 -25.40
N ALA A 385 -1.32 1.23 -25.05
CA ALA A 385 -1.30 0.54 -23.77
C ALA A 385 -1.07 1.51 -22.60
N MET A 386 -0.19 2.51 -22.78
CA MET A 386 0.05 3.56 -21.78
C MET A 386 -1.23 4.39 -21.54
N LEU A 387 -1.93 4.81 -22.59
CA LEU A 387 -3.19 5.53 -22.44
C LEU A 387 -4.24 4.68 -21.71
N GLY A 388 -4.31 3.38 -22.01
CA GLY A 388 -5.20 2.44 -21.32
C GLY A 388 -4.88 2.34 -19.83
N TYR A 389 -3.59 2.30 -19.46
CA TYR A 389 -3.17 2.32 -18.07
C TYR A 389 -3.56 3.62 -17.36
N LEU A 390 -3.25 4.78 -17.96
CA LEU A 390 -3.60 6.09 -17.40
C LEU A 390 -5.11 6.23 -17.21
N ALA A 391 -5.90 5.81 -18.21
CA ALA A 391 -7.36 5.79 -18.13
C ALA A 391 -7.88 4.90 -16.99
N SER A 392 -7.27 3.73 -16.78
CA SER A 392 -7.65 2.84 -15.66
C SER A 392 -7.34 3.46 -14.30
N GLN A 393 -6.16 4.06 -14.12
CA GLN A 393 -5.81 4.74 -12.86
C GLN A 393 -6.70 5.96 -12.61
N ALA A 394 -6.93 6.76 -13.66
CA ALA A 394 -7.82 7.91 -13.60
C ALA A 394 -9.26 7.51 -13.25
N ALA A 395 -9.77 6.40 -13.80
CA ALA A 395 -11.10 5.92 -13.48
C ALA A 395 -11.26 5.57 -12.00
N VAL A 396 -10.28 4.88 -11.40
CA VAL A 396 -10.30 4.56 -9.96
C VAL A 396 -10.23 5.82 -9.11
N ALA A 397 -9.35 6.77 -9.46
CA ALA A 397 -9.23 8.03 -8.73
C ALA A 397 -10.51 8.88 -8.84
N LEU A 398 -11.11 8.92 -10.03
CA LEU A 398 -12.33 9.68 -10.30
C LEU A 398 -13.55 9.11 -9.57
N ASP A 399 -13.67 7.78 -9.53
CA ASP A 399 -14.72 7.08 -8.77
C ASP A 399 -14.63 7.43 -7.28
N ASN A 400 -13.41 7.39 -6.73
CA ASN A 400 -13.15 7.76 -5.33
C ASN A 400 -13.45 9.25 -5.06
N ALA A 401 -13.06 10.15 -5.96
CA ALA A 401 -13.31 11.59 -5.81
C ALA A 401 -14.82 11.89 -5.83
N ARG A 402 -15.58 11.30 -6.77
CA ARG A 402 -17.04 11.42 -6.83
C ARG A 402 -17.71 10.90 -5.58
N PHE A 403 -17.35 9.69 -5.14
CA PHE A 403 -17.91 9.11 -3.91
C PHE A 403 -17.66 10.00 -2.67
N HIS A 404 -16.48 10.60 -2.58
CA HIS A 404 -16.15 11.52 -1.50
C HIS A 404 -16.98 12.82 -1.57
N GLN A 405 -17.18 13.36 -2.77
CA GLN A 405 -17.98 14.56 -2.99
C GLN A 405 -19.46 14.33 -2.66
N GLU A 406 -20.07 13.25 -3.17
CA GLU A 406 -21.45 12.87 -2.89
C GLU A 406 -21.69 12.70 -1.38
N ARG A 407 -20.78 12.02 -0.69
CA ARG A 407 -20.86 11.84 0.76
C ARG A 407 -20.78 13.18 1.52
N SER A 408 -19.94 14.10 1.04
CA SER A 408 -19.78 15.43 1.65
C SER A 408 -21.02 16.31 1.43
N GLU A 409 -21.60 16.28 0.22
CA GLU A 409 -22.83 17.02 -0.11
C GLU A 409 -24.05 16.48 0.65
N LEU A 410 -24.17 15.16 0.76
CA LEU A 410 -25.22 14.53 1.56
C LEU A 410 -25.12 14.93 3.04
N ALA A 411 -23.92 14.89 3.62
CA ALA A 411 -23.69 15.30 4.99
C ALA A 411 -24.06 16.78 5.21
N ARG A 412 -23.63 17.69 4.32
CA ARG A 412 -23.99 19.12 4.39
C ARG A 412 -25.49 19.35 4.32
N THR A 413 -26.19 18.64 3.42
CA THR A 413 -27.64 18.81 3.24
C THR A 413 -28.42 18.35 4.47
N LEU A 414 -28.04 17.21 5.06
CA LEU A 414 -28.64 16.71 6.30
C LEU A 414 -28.42 17.68 7.46
N VAL A 415 -27.21 18.22 7.58
CA VAL A 415 -26.81 19.17 8.63
C VAL A 415 -27.56 20.51 8.46
N ALA A 416 -27.66 21.08 7.26
CA ALA A 416 -28.37 22.34 7.02
C ALA A 416 -29.85 22.30 7.47
N GLY A 417 -30.52 21.15 7.34
CA GLY A 417 -31.91 20.96 7.77
C GLY A 417 -32.12 20.93 9.30
N LEU A 418 -31.04 20.80 10.09
CA LEU A 418 -31.10 20.69 11.55
C LEU A 418 -30.99 22.03 12.28
N ARG A 419 -30.77 23.14 11.56
CA ARG A 419 -30.68 24.49 12.14
C ARG A 419 -32.00 24.90 12.81
N PRO A 420 -31.97 25.73 13.87
CA PRO A 420 -33.19 26.25 14.50
C PRO A 420 -34.10 26.96 13.49
N PRO A 421 -35.44 26.85 13.62
CA PRO A 421 -36.38 27.41 12.66
C PRO A 421 -36.56 28.92 12.89
N ALA A 422 -37.07 29.63 11.88
CA ALA A 422 -37.46 31.02 12.05
C ALA A 422 -38.54 31.17 13.15
N LEU A 423 -38.43 32.23 13.96
CA LEU A 423 -39.37 32.48 15.05
C LEU A 423 -40.77 32.80 14.50
N PRO A 424 -41.84 32.15 15.01
CA PRO A 424 -43.21 32.44 14.59
C PRO A 424 -43.70 33.78 15.17
N SER A 425 -44.75 34.35 14.57
CA SER A 425 -45.46 35.50 15.13
C SER A 425 -46.30 35.06 16.34
N MET A 426 -45.87 35.42 17.54
CA MET A 426 -46.51 35.04 18.80
C MET A 426 -47.54 36.09 19.26
N ALA A 427 -48.81 35.71 19.39
CA ALA A 427 -49.85 36.64 19.86
C ALA A 427 -49.58 37.12 21.30
N GLY A 428 -49.49 38.43 21.51
CA GLY A 428 -49.20 39.03 22.82
C GLY A 428 -47.72 39.04 23.24
N TRP A 429 -46.83 38.56 22.37
CA TRP A 429 -45.40 38.43 22.66
C TRP A 429 -44.53 38.92 21.50
N ARG A 430 -43.30 39.31 21.81
CA ARG A 430 -42.25 39.56 20.81
C ARG A 430 -41.06 38.69 21.16
N ALA A 431 -40.45 38.06 20.15
CA ALA A 431 -39.31 37.19 20.35
C ALA A 431 -38.17 37.56 19.40
N ALA A 432 -36.95 37.44 19.89
CA ALA A 432 -35.71 37.57 19.13
C ALA A 432 -34.78 36.43 19.53
N ALA A 433 -33.96 35.93 18.60
CA ALA A 433 -33.04 34.83 18.89
C ALA A 433 -31.70 35.04 18.20
N LEU A 434 -30.67 34.47 18.82
CA LEU A 434 -29.32 34.32 18.29
C LEU A 434 -29.00 32.83 18.20
N TYR A 435 -28.40 32.41 17.10
CA TYR A 435 -27.76 31.10 16.97
C TYR A 435 -26.43 31.26 16.25
N GLN A 436 -25.34 30.89 16.92
CA GLN A 436 -23.99 30.95 16.40
C GLN A 436 -23.29 29.61 16.66
N PRO A 437 -23.13 28.76 15.63
CA PRO A 437 -22.44 27.49 15.79
C PRO A 437 -20.92 27.67 15.97
N ALA A 438 -20.28 26.75 16.67
CA ALA A 438 -18.84 26.62 16.76
C ALA A 438 -18.25 26.05 15.47
N GLY A 439 -17.14 26.61 14.99
CA GLY A 439 -16.42 26.10 13.81
C GLY A 439 -16.73 26.84 12.51
N ARG A 440 -16.59 26.15 11.37
CA ARG A 440 -16.90 26.72 10.03
C ARG A 440 -18.42 26.83 9.87
N SER A 441 -18.89 27.78 9.09
CA SER A 441 -20.31 28.14 8.86
C SER A 441 -21.28 26.98 8.53
N ASP A 442 -20.76 25.79 8.23
CA ASP A 442 -21.49 24.63 7.70
C ASP A 442 -21.56 23.46 8.70
N GLU A 443 -21.05 23.61 9.93
CA GLU A 443 -21.17 22.62 11.00
C GLU A 443 -22.42 22.89 11.86
N VAL A 444 -23.20 21.85 12.18
CA VAL A 444 -24.31 21.94 13.14
C VAL A 444 -23.78 21.71 14.53
N GLY A 445 -24.17 22.63 15.40
CA GLY A 445 -23.89 22.59 16.81
C GLY A 445 -24.78 21.65 17.63
N GLY A 446 -24.39 21.41 18.89
CA GLY A 446 -25.21 20.74 19.90
C GLY A 446 -26.41 21.60 20.31
N ASP A 447 -26.25 22.92 20.31
CA ASP A 447 -27.28 23.89 20.70
C ASP A 447 -28.50 23.92 19.76
N PHE A 448 -29.67 24.09 20.36
CA PHE A 448 -30.92 24.32 19.64
C PHE A 448 -31.92 25.18 20.41
N TYR A 449 -32.87 25.74 19.66
CA TYR A 449 -34.08 26.30 20.22
C TYR A 449 -35.28 26.01 19.32
N ASP A 450 -36.49 26.14 19.89
CA ASP A 450 -37.73 26.10 19.15
C ASP A 450 -38.84 26.91 19.84
N VAL A 451 -39.84 27.34 19.07
CA VAL A 451 -41.04 28.01 19.56
C VAL A 451 -42.27 27.29 18.99
N ILE A 452 -43.06 26.71 19.89
CA ILE A 452 -44.13 25.77 19.56
C ILE A 452 -45.47 26.37 20.01
N SER A 453 -46.46 26.40 19.13
CA SER A 453 -47.83 26.74 19.51
C SER A 453 -48.48 25.57 20.24
N VAL A 454 -49.03 25.82 21.43
CA VAL A 454 -49.68 24.82 22.27
C VAL A 454 -51.08 25.32 22.65
N GLY A 455 -52.07 25.06 21.79
CA GLY A 455 -53.38 25.69 21.91
C GLY A 455 -53.27 27.21 21.80
N ASP A 456 -53.78 27.95 22.80
CA ASP A 456 -53.68 29.41 22.91
C ASP A 456 -52.39 29.89 23.61
N ALA A 457 -51.48 28.96 23.93
CA ALA A 457 -50.21 29.22 24.59
C ALA A 457 -49.01 29.01 23.64
N TRP A 458 -47.84 29.46 24.06
CA TRP A 458 -46.57 29.27 23.35
C TRP A 458 -45.55 28.59 24.24
N MET A 459 -44.92 27.51 23.76
CA MET A 459 -43.80 26.89 24.44
C MET A 459 -42.50 27.31 23.77
N VAL A 460 -41.58 27.87 24.55
CA VAL A 460 -40.23 28.24 24.11
C VAL A 460 -39.25 27.25 24.71
N VAL A 461 -38.42 26.68 23.85
CA VAL A 461 -37.49 25.61 24.18
C VAL A 461 -36.10 26.06 23.80
N ILE A 462 -35.14 25.80 24.68
CA ILE A 462 -33.72 25.89 24.36
C ILE A 462 -33.02 24.66 24.95
N GLY A 463 -31.95 24.21 24.33
CA GLY A 463 -31.16 23.12 24.87
C GLY A 463 -29.83 22.96 24.17
N ASP A 464 -29.01 22.10 24.75
CA ASP A 464 -27.69 21.73 24.27
C ASP A 464 -27.49 20.21 24.42
N VAL A 465 -26.90 19.60 23.41
CA VAL A 465 -26.54 18.20 23.36
C VAL A 465 -25.05 18.06 23.67
N ILE A 466 -24.71 17.30 24.71
CA ILE A 466 -23.31 17.05 25.06
C ILE A 466 -22.63 16.26 23.94
N GLY A 467 -21.69 16.88 23.25
CA GLY A 467 -20.91 16.27 22.18
C GLY A 467 -20.68 17.23 21.01
N LYS A 468 -20.09 16.73 19.93
CA LYS A 468 -19.92 17.51 18.70
C LYS A 468 -19.95 16.64 17.46
N GLY A 469 -20.25 17.25 16.32
CA GLY A 469 -20.27 16.60 15.01
C GLY A 469 -21.60 15.87 14.71
N PRO A 470 -21.62 14.98 13.69
CA PRO A 470 -22.87 14.46 13.12
C PRO A 470 -23.78 13.71 14.10
N ALA A 471 -23.22 13.05 15.12
CA ALA A 471 -24.00 12.34 16.13
C ALA A 471 -24.74 13.32 17.07
N ALA A 472 -24.10 14.42 17.47
CA ALA A 472 -24.75 15.46 18.27
C ALA A 472 -25.87 16.15 17.47
N ALA A 473 -25.60 16.48 16.21
CA ALA A 473 -26.60 17.05 15.31
C ALA A 473 -27.86 16.17 15.16
N ALA A 474 -27.69 14.85 15.02
CA ALA A 474 -28.83 13.93 14.96
C ALA A 474 -29.65 13.92 16.25
N LEU A 475 -28.99 13.92 17.41
CA LEU A 475 -29.65 14.02 18.72
C LEU A 475 -30.36 15.36 18.91
N THR A 476 -29.81 16.46 18.40
CA THR A 476 -30.47 17.78 18.39
C THR A 476 -31.80 17.72 17.62
N GLY A 477 -31.82 17.05 16.46
CA GLY A 477 -33.04 16.81 15.70
C GLY A 477 -34.09 16.02 16.48
N LEU A 478 -33.68 14.89 17.08
CA LEU A 478 -34.55 14.07 17.94
C LEU A 478 -35.10 14.88 19.11
N ALA A 479 -34.24 15.61 19.82
CA ALA A 479 -34.62 16.42 20.97
C ALA A 479 -35.69 17.44 20.63
N ARG A 480 -35.50 18.21 19.56
CA ARG A 480 -36.45 19.23 19.11
C ARG A 480 -37.82 18.65 18.77
N TYR A 481 -37.87 17.57 18.00
CA TYR A 481 -39.14 16.99 17.55
C TYR A 481 -39.85 16.21 18.66
N SER A 482 -39.10 15.56 19.54
CA SER A 482 -39.66 14.91 20.73
C SER A 482 -40.24 15.95 21.69
N ILE A 483 -39.50 17.02 22.03
CA ILE A 483 -40.04 18.10 22.87
C ILE A 483 -41.26 18.75 22.21
N ARG A 484 -41.24 18.99 20.89
CA ARG A 484 -42.42 19.51 20.17
C ARG A 484 -43.65 18.61 20.31
N THR A 485 -43.43 17.29 20.22
CA THR A 485 -44.49 16.30 20.39
C THR A 485 -45.01 16.31 21.83
N GLY A 486 -44.10 16.21 22.80
CA GLY A 486 -44.42 16.25 24.23
C GLY A 486 -45.12 17.54 24.65
N ALA A 487 -44.70 18.69 24.11
CA ALA A 487 -45.33 19.99 24.34
C ALA A 487 -46.79 20.01 23.88
N THR A 488 -47.06 19.45 22.69
CA THR A 488 -48.41 19.39 22.11
C THR A 488 -49.30 18.40 22.86
N LEU A 489 -48.74 17.29 23.34
CA LEU A 489 -49.49 16.24 24.04
C LEU A 489 -49.81 16.59 25.50
N THR A 490 -48.86 17.21 26.21
CA THR A 490 -48.94 17.41 27.67
C THR A 490 -49.32 18.83 28.06
N ALA A 491 -49.09 19.81 27.18
CA ALA A 491 -49.16 21.22 27.50
C ALA A 491 -48.41 21.61 28.80
N SER A 492 -47.33 20.89 29.11
CA SER A 492 -46.52 21.05 30.32
C SER A 492 -45.03 21.07 29.96
N PRO A 493 -44.26 22.08 30.40
CA PRO A 493 -42.81 22.09 30.28
C PRO A 493 -42.13 20.83 30.83
N ALA A 494 -42.53 20.37 32.02
CA ALA A 494 -41.99 19.14 32.60
C ALA A 494 -42.40 17.91 31.78
N GLY A 495 -43.67 17.83 31.36
CA GLY A 495 -44.16 16.73 30.52
C GLY A 495 -43.45 16.64 29.17
N ALA A 496 -43.07 17.78 28.56
CA ALA A 496 -42.30 17.79 27.33
C ALA A 496 -40.86 17.28 27.52
N LEU A 497 -40.22 17.63 28.63
CA LEU A 497 -38.88 17.13 29.01
C LEU A 497 -38.92 15.64 29.37
N GLU A 498 -39.95 15.19 30.10
CA GLU A 498 -40.17 13.77 30.44
C GLU A 498 -40.38 12.93 29.17
N HIS A 499 -41.16 13.44 28.21
CA HIS A 499 -41.36 12.78 26.92
C HIS A 499 -40.05 12.57 26.16
N LEU A 500 -39.19 13.60 26.11
CA LEU A 500 -37.85 13.47 25.53
C LEU A 500 -36.99 12.47 26.31
N ASN A 501 -37.03 12.50 27.64
CA ASN A 501 -36.29 11.54 28.45
C ASN A 501 -36.70 10.10 28.14
N ASP A 502 -38.00 9.84 27.98
CA ASP A 502 -38.51 8.52 27.61
C ASP A 502 -38.05 8.09 26.21
N ASP A 503 -38.07 9.01 25.23
CA ASP A 503 -37.62 8.73 23.87
C ASP A 503 -36.13 8.37 23.81
N LEU A 504 -35.27 9.11 24.54
CA LEU A 504 -33.84 8.82 24.61
C LEU A 504 -33.55 7.41 25.14
N HIS A 505 -34.28 6.98 26.17
CA HIS A 505 -34.10 5.63 26.73
C HIS A 505 -34.74 4.53 25.88
N ARG A 506 -35.85 4.82 25.17
CA ARG A 506 -36.55 3.84 24.33
C ARG A 506 -35.76 3.49 23.06
N GLU A 507 -35.09 4.47 22.48
CA GLU A 507 -34.31 4.30 21.25
C GLU A 507 -32.86 3.82 21.51
N GLU A 508 -32.49 3.52 22.76
CA GLU A 508 -31.11 3.21 23.19
C GLU A 508 -30.10 4.29 22.76
N GLN A 509 -30.55 5.54 22.62
CA GLN A 509 -29.70 6.66 22.24
C GLN A 509 -28.84 7.07 23.44
N SER A 510 -27.52 6.97 23.34
CA SER A 510 -26.59 7.27 24.43
C SER A 510 -26.33 8.78 24.62
N GLY A 511 -27.34 9.63 24.40
CA GLY A 511 -27.22 11.10 24.41
C GLY A 511 -27.56 11.71 25.77
N ILE A 512 -26.72 12.63 26.26
CA ILE A 512 -27.02 13.47 27.42
C ILE A 512 -27.37 14.88 26.92
N ILE A 513 -28.50 15.42 27.37
CA ILE A 513 -29.04 16.69 26.88
C ILE A 513 -29.36 17.60 28.05
N SER A 514 -28.97 18.88 27.94
CA SER A 514 -29.48 19.96 28.78
C SER A 514 -30.61 20.67 28.05
N ALA A 515 -31.73 20.96 28.70
CA ALA A 515 -32.81 21.73 28.07
C ALA A 515 -33.63 22.54 29.09
N ALA A 516 -34.14 23.69 28.66
CA ALA A 516 -35.14 24.46 29.37
C ALA A 516 -36.38 24.66 28.48
N CYS A 517 -37.56 24.47 29.08
CA CYS A 517 -38.85 24.68 28.44
C CYS A 517 -39.64 25.74 29.23
N VAL A 518 -40.26 26.67 28.50
CA VAL A 518 -41.07 27.75 29.07
C VAL A 518 -42.42 27.80 28.38
N LEU A 519 -43.50 27.53 29.11
CA LEU A 519 -44.88 27.69 28.63
C LEU A 519 -45.38 29.10 28.98
N LEU A 520 -45.69 29.87 27.95
CA LEU A 520 -46.21 31.23 28.01
C LEU A 520 -47.70 31.21 27.70
N ARG A 521 -48.51 31.64 28.66
CA ARG A 521 -49.98 31.66 28.52
C ARG A 521 -50.58 32.88 29.19
N ASP A 522 -51.80 33.21 28.79
CA ASP A 522 -52.61 34.23 29.44
C ASP A 522 -53.67 33.53 30.31
N VAL A 523 -53.66 33.77 31.62
CA VAL A 523 -54.61 33.20 32.58
C VAL A 523 -55.27 34.34 33.32
N ASP A 524 -56.60 34.46 33.19
CA ASP A 524 -57.40 35.51 33.83
C ASP A 524 -56.87 36.94 33.57
N GLY A 525 -56.35 37.19 32.37
CA GLY A 525 -55.80 38.49 31.95
C GLY A 525 -54.38 38.77 32.46
N ARG A 526 -53.70 37.76 33.03
CA ARG A 526 -52.31 37.84 33.49
C ARG A 526 -51.44 36.93 32.64
N ALA A 527 -50.29 37.45 32.21
CA ALA A 527 -49.30 36.62 31.54
C ALA A 527 -48.55 35.76 32.57
N GLU A 528 -48.56 34.44 32.37
CA GLU A 528 -47.82 33.47 33.16
C GLU A 528 -46.74 32.83 32.32
N ALA A 529 -45.58 32.58 32.94
CA ALA A 529 -44.54 31.72 32.41
C ALA A 529 -44.28 30.55 33.36
N THR A 530 -44.59 29.34 32.92
CA THR A 530 -44.25 28.09 33.63
C THR A 530 -42.96 27.54 33.04
N ILE A 531 -41.97 27.26 33.89
CA ILE A 531 -40.59 26.97 33.50
C ILE A 531 -40.18 25.61 34.07
N ALA A 532 -39.58 24.76 33.25
CA ALA A 532 -38.88 23.55 33.70
C ALA A 532 -37.47 23.50 33.07
N CYS A 533 -36.48 23.11 33.87
CA CYS A 533 -35.08 23.00 33.43
C CYS A 533 -34.54 21.60 33.75
N ALA A 534 -34.01 20.93 32.74
CA ALA A 534 -33.29 19.67 32.84
C ALA A 534 -31.78 19.92 32.67
N GLY A 535 -31.05 20.09 33.77
CA GLY A 535 -29.61 20.38 33.80
C GLY A 535 -29.16 21.68 33.10
N HIS A 536 -30.08 22.43 32.52
CA HIS A 536 -29.82 23.65 31.76
C HIS A 536 -29.73 24.89 32.66
N PRO A 537 -28.93 25.91 32.30
CA PRO A 537 -28.93 27.19 33.00
C PRO A 537 -30.36 27.77 33.15
N PRO A 538 -30.73 28.31 34.32
CA PRO A 538 -32.06 28.85 34.53
C PRO A 538 -32.28 30.10 33.66
N PRO A 539 -33.45 30.24 33.01
CA PRO A 539 -33.83 31.47 32.32
C PRO A 539 -33.76 32.70 33.22
N VAL A 540 -33.51 33.87 32.63
CA VAL A 540 -33.44 35.15 33.36
C VAL A 540 -34.69 35.96 33.06
N ARG A 541 -35.45 36.30 34.11
CA ARG A 541 -36.55 37.27 34.04
C ARG A 541 -36.01 38.66 34.36
N VAL A 542 -36.17 39.58 33.43
CA VAL A 542 -35.93 41.01 33.63
C VAL A 542 -37.27 41.68 33.94
N HIS A 543 -37.46 42.04 35.21
CA HIS A 543 -38.65 42.73 35.69
C HIS A 543 -38.29 44.14 36.14
N ALA A 544 -38.97 45.16 35.60
CA ALA A 544 -38.67 46.56 35.84
C ALA A 544 -37.19 46.97 35.60
N GLY A 545 -36.45 46.20 34.79
CA GLY A 545 -35.02 46.38 34.54
C GLY A 545 -34.09 45.62 35.48
N GLU A 546 -34.61 44.80 36.39
CA GLU A 546 -33.79 43.97 37.29
C GLU A 546 -33.81 42.50 36.84
N PRO A 547 -32.67 41.91 36.46
CA PRO A 547 -32.56 40.51 36.05
C PRO A 547 -32.57 39.57 37.26
N ARG A 548 -33.33 38.49 37.17
CA ARG A 548 -33.37 37.42 38.17
C ARG A 548 -33.53 36.06 37.50
N ALA A 549 -32.70 35.09 37.88
CA ALA A 549 -32.87 33.70 37.46
C ALA A 549 -34.23 33.15 37.94
N VAL A 550 -34.91 32.45 37.05
CA VAL A 550 -36.21 31.80 37.25
C VAL A 550 -36.15 30.38 36.68
N GLY A 551 -36.62 29.40 37.41
CA GLY A 551 -36.48 27.98 37.10
C GLY A 551 -35.81 27.21 38.24
N THR A 552 -36.12 25.92 38.34
CA THR A 552 -35.51 25.01 39.33
C THR A 552 -34.53 24.09 38.61
N ALA A 553 -33.30 23.99 39.12
CA ALA A 553 -32.31 23.07 38.58
C ALA A 553 -32.76 21.61 38.81
N SER A 554 -32.71 20.80 37.75
CA SER A 554 -33.01 19.37 37.79
C SER A 554 -31.89 18.58 37.09
N LEU A 555 -31.98 17.25 37.07
CA LEU A 555 -31.00 16.38 36.39
C LEU A 555 -30.98 16.63 34.87
N LEU A 556 -29.87 16.27 34.19
CA LEU A 556 -29.80 16.24 32.73
C LEU A 556 -30.69 15.11 32.16
N LEU A 557 -31.18 15.30 30.94
CA LEU A 557 -31.91 14.28 30.18
C LEU A 557 -30.96 13.14 29.78
N GLY A 558 -31.46 11.92 29.72
CA GLY A 558 -30.69 10.74 29.32
C GLY A 558 -29.80 10.14 30.43
N VAL A 559 -29.76 10.76 31.61
CA VAL A 559 -28.97 10.25 32.76
C VAL A 559 -29.72 9.18 33.56
N ALA A 560 -31.03 9.36 33.74
CA ALA A 560 -31.87 8.42 34.47
C ALA A 560 -33.25 8.27 33.80
N PRO A 561 -33.78 7.05 33.65
CA PRO A 561 -35.05 6.82 32.96
C PRO A 561 -36.25 7.45 33.68
N ASP A 562 -36.27 7.39 35.02
CA ASP A 562 -37.37 7.90 35.84
C ASP A 562 -37.17 9.37 36.30
N ALA A 563 -36.36 10.15 35.57
CA ALA A 563 -36.14 11.56 35.88
C ALA A 563 -37.47 12.34 35.85
N ARG A 564 -37.63 13.26 36.80
CA ARG A 564 -38.78 14.17 36.90
C ARG A 564 -38.27 15.61 37.02
N PHE A 565 -38.96 16.54 36.37
CA PHE A 565 -38.54 17.93 36.27
C PHE A 565 -39.50 18.84 37.03
N ALA A 566 -38.96 19.72 37.87
CA ALA A 566 -39.76 20.63 38.68
C ALA A 566 -40.20 21.84 37.84
N GLU A 567 -41.50 22.16 37.90
CA GLU A 567 -42.05 23.37 37.28
C GLU A 567 -42.07 24.54 38.26
N GLN A 568 -41.69 25.73 37.77
CA GLN A 568 -41.86 26.99 38.47
C GLN A 568 -42.67 27.96 37.61
N THR A 569 -43.78 28.48 38.16
CA THR A 569 -44.58 29.51 37.49
C THR A 569 -44.23 30.89 38.03
N VAL A 570 -44.04 31.84 37.13
CA VAL A 570 -43.86 33.27 37.44
C VAL A 570 -44.87 34.11 36.67
N ILE A 571 -45.36 35.17 37.30
CA ILE A 571 -46.18 36.19 36.62
C ILE A 571 -45.25 37.15 35.89
N LEU A 572 -45.66 37.54 34.68
CA LEU A 572 -44.99 38.50 33.83
C LEU A 572 -45.88 39.72 33.66
N ASP A 573 -45.38 40.89 34.07
CA ASP A 573 -46.03 42.16 33.78
C ASP A 573 -45.77 42.58 32.32
N ASP A 574 -46.51 43.59 31.85
CA ASP A 574 -46.20 44.24 30.59
C ASP A 574 -44.74 44.69 30.56
N ASP A 575 -44.09 44.53 29.41
CA ASP A 575 -42.66 44.85 29.21
C ASP A 575 -41.66 43.93 29.92
N ASP A 576 -42.11 42.98 30.74
CA ASP A 576 -41.22 41.96 31.29
C ASP A 576 -40.64 41.09 30.16
N THR A 577 -39.37 40.73 30.33
CA THR A 577 -38.60 39.97 29.35
C THR A 577 -38.03 38.71 30.00
N LEU A 578 -38.16 37.58 29.31
CA LEU A 578 -37.48 36.33 29.62
C LEU A 578 -36.34 36.11 28.64
N VAL A 579 -35.18 35.72 29.15
CA VAL A 579 -33.99 35.41 28.36
C VAL A 579 -33.56 33.98 28.67
N LEU A 580 -33.61 33.13 27.66
CA LEU A 580 -33.12 31.76 27.69
C LEU A 580 -31.79 31.73 26.92
N TYR A 581 -30.79 31.02 27.42
CA TYR A 581 -29.46 30.99 26.84
C TYR A 581 -28.77 29.65 27.14
N THR A 582 -27.95 29.18 26.21
CA THR A 582 -27.06 28.04 26.42
C THR A 582 -25.79 28.48 27.14
N ASP A 583 -25.08 27.52 27.74
CA ASP A 583 -23.83 27.79 28.45
C ASP A 583 -22.73 28.33 27.55
N GLY A 584 -22.78 28.11 26.23
CA GLY A 584 -21.91 28.77 25.26
C GLY A 584 -21.88 30.31 25.33
N VAL A 585 -22.96 30.95 25.81
CA VAL A 585 -22.95 32.39 26.13
C VAL A 585 -22.06 32.69 27.35
N LEU A 586 -22.13 31.84 28.38
CA LEU A 586 -21.34 31.99 29.60
C LEU A 586 -19.87 31.60 29.39
N ASP A 587 -19.63 30.58 28.56
CA ASP A 587 -18.35 29.92 28.35
C ASP A 587 -17.51 30.56 27.23
N ALA A 588 -18.06 31.56 26.53
CA ALA A 588 -17.33 32.43 25.62
C ALA A 588 -16.01 32.90 26.27
N GLN A 589 -14.89 32.67 25.57
CA GLN A 589 -13.54 32.84 26.10
C GLN A 589 -13.00 34.23 25.80
N GLY A 590 -12.63 34.96 26.85
CA GLY A 590 -11.76 36.12 26.76
C GLY A 590 -10.31 35.73 26.99
N ARG A 591 -9.45 36.73 27.21
CA ARG A 591 -7.99 36.54 27.36
C ARG A 591 -7.58 35.63 28.53
N GLU A 592 -8.28 35.74 29.66
CA GLU A 592 -7.93 35.04 30.91
C GLU A 592 -9.14 34.41 31.64
N GLU A 593 -10.37 34.75 31.24
CA GLU A 593 -11.58 34.30 31.93
C GLU A 593 -12.74 34.03 30.94
N ARG A 594 -13.78 33.37 31.45
CA ARG A 594 -15.06 33.17 30.75
C ARG A 594 -15.95 34.40 30.91
N PHE A 595 -16.90 34.61 29.99
CA PHE A 595 -17.84 35.73 30.06
C PHE A 595 -18.63 35.70 31.39
N GLY A 596 -19.22 34.55 31.70
CA GLY A 596 -19.80 34.22 33.00
C GLY A 596 -21.11 34.96 33.33
N GLU A 597 -21.81 34.42 34.34
CA GLU A 597 -23.16 34.85 34.72
C GLU A 597 -23.22 36.33 35.14
N ARG A 598 -22.21 36.82 35.86
CA ARG A 598 -22.16 38.22 36.32
C ARG A 598 -22.28 39.22 35.16
N ARG A 599 -21.54 38.99 34.06
CA ARG A 599 -21.55 39.90 32.90
C ARG A 599 -22.86 39.83 32.13
N LEU A 600 -23.43 38.62 32.00
CA LEU A 600 -24.76 38.44 31.42
C LEU A 600 -25.80 39.22 32.21
N PHE A 601 -25.83 39.07 33.54
CA PHE A 601 -26.79 39.80 34.38
C PHE A 601 -26.57 41.31 34.29
N ASP A 602 -25.33 41.79 34.36
CA ASP A 602 -25.05 43.22 34.26
C ASP A 602 -25.45 43.80 32.89
N ALA A 603 -25.30 43.03 31.80
CA ALA A 603 -25.77 43.41 30.47
C ALA A 603 -27.31 43.51 30.38
N LEU A 604 -28.02 42.65 31.11
CA LEU A 604 -29.48 42.60 31.16
C LEU A 604 -30.13 43.65 32.08
N ARG A 605 -29.35 44.34 32.94
CA ARG A 605 -29.89 45.40 33.82
C ARG A 605 -30.44 46.60 33.04
N GLY A 606 -31.47 47.24 33.54
CA GLY A 606 -32.13 48.40 32.92
C GLY A 606 -33.23 48.02 31.93
N LYS A 607 -34.03 49.01 31.53
CA LYS A 607 -35.18 48.82 30.65
C LYS A 607 -34.78 48.87 29.18
N THR A 608 -35.29 47.93 28.39
CA THR A 608 -35.23 47.91 26.92
C THR A 608 -36.62 48.15 26.34
N ARG A 609 -36.70 48.48 25.04
CA ARG A 609 -37.94 48.78 24.30
C ARG A 609 -38.42 47.60 23.45
N SER A 610 -37.57 46.61 23.19
CA SER A 610 -37.87 45.47 22.31
C SER A 610 -37.09 44.21 22.73
N ALA A 611 -37.45 43.06 22.15
CA ALA A 611 -36.72 41.81 22.39
C ALA A 611 -35.35 41.83 21.71
N GLU A 612 -35.29 42.45 20.53
CA GLU A 612 -34.09 42.67 19.72
C GLU A 612 -33.09 43.57 20.44
N GLU A 613 -33.55 44.68 21.05
CA GLU A 613 -32.67 45.56 21.83
C GLU A 613 -32.13 44.85 23.07
N THR A 614 -32.90 43.95 23.71
CA THR A 614 -32.38 43.12 24.81
C THR A 614 -31.32 42.14 24.32
N LEU A 615 -31.54 41.50 23.17
CA LEU A 615 -30.58 40.58 22.55
C LEU A 615 -29.27 41.31 22.23
N GLU A 616 -29.34 42.44 21.53
CA GLU A 616 -28.19 43.28 21.16
C GLU A 616 -27.39 43.76 22.38
N ARG A 617 -28.07 44.07 23.49
CA ARG A 617 -27.41 44.48 24.74
C ARG A 617 -26.54 43.39 25.36
N VAL A 618 -26.83 42.12 25.09
CA VAL A 618 -26.00 40.98 25.52
C VAL A 618 -24.94 40.66 24.46
N VAL A 619 -25.33 40.66 23.18
CA VAL A 619 -24.43 40.31 22.06
C VAL A 619 -23.27 41.29 21.92
N ALA A 620 -23.52 42.60 21.97
CA ALA A 620 -22.46 43.58 21.73
C ALA A 620 -21.32 43.54 22.78
N PRO A 621 -21.57 43.35 24.09
CA PRO A 621 -20.52 43.06 25.06
C PRO A 621 -19.83 41.71 24.86
N LEU A 622 -20.58 40.68 24.45
CA LEU A 622 -20.08 39.33 24.24
C LEU A 622 -19.06 39.27 23.09
N GLU A 623 -19.40 39.86 21.94
CA GLU A 623 -18.51 39.97 20.78
C GLU A 623 -17.22 40.74 21.09
N ARG A 624 -17.31 41.80 21.91
CA ARG A 624 -16.13 42.57 22.34
C ARG A 624 -15.25 41.82 23.33
N PHE A 625 -15.83 40.89 24.08
CA PHE A 625 -15.12 40.12 25.10
C PHE A 625 -14.39 38.92 24.51
N GLN A 626 -14.96 38.31 23.47
CA GLN A 626 -14.45 37.09 22.87
C GLN A 626 -13.13 37.33 22.12
N GLU A 627 -12.11 36.51 22.42
CA GLU A 627 -10.84 36.50 21.70
C GLU A 627 -10.68 35.18 20.90
N GLY A 628 -10.58 35.30 19.57
CA GLY A 628 -10.40 34.15 18.67
C GLY A 628 -11.71 33.44 18.28
N ALA A 629 -11.58 32.25 17.70
CA ALA A 629 -12.73 31.48 17.21
C ALA A 629 -13.59 30.98 18.36
N GLN A 630 -14.92 31.04 18.16
CA GLN A 630 -15.90 30.52 19.11
C GLN A 630 -15.66 29.01 19.30
N ARG A 631 -15.53 28.59 20.57
CA ARG A 631 -15.19 27.21 20.92
C ARG A 631 -16.40 26.30 21.09
N ASP A 632 -17.55 26.89 21.41
CA ASP A 632 -18.79 26.18 21.70
C ASP A 632 -19.98 26.83 21.02
N ASP A 633 -21.02 26.07 20.75
CA ASP A 633 -22.21 26.61 20.12
C ASP A 633 -22.89 27.63 21.05
N MET A 634 -23.59 28.60 20.47
CA MET A 634 -24.28 29.61 21.26
C MET A 634 -25.70 29.80 20.74
N ALA A 635 -26.67 29.64 21.64
CA ALA A 635 -28.05 29.97 21.40
C ALA A 635 -28.58 30.89 22.50
N MET A 636 -29.39 31.86 22.11
CA MET A 636 -30.12 32.73 23.03
C MET A 636 -31.50 33.04 22.45
N VAL A 637 -32.54 32.96 23.28
CA VAL A 637 -33.90 33.33 22.91
C VAL A 637 -34.43 34.33 23.93
N VAL A 638 -34.84 35.49 23.43
CA VAL A 638 -35.44 36.56 24.21
C VAL A 638 -36.93 36.61 23.89
N VAL A 639 -37.78 36.61 24.92
CA VAL A 639 -39.22 36.75 24.77
C VAL A 639 -39.74 37.85 25.67
N ARG A 640 -40.51 38.78 25.11
CA ARG A 640 -41.04 39.95 25.81
C ARG A 640 -42.55 39.99 25.75
N ARG A 641 -43.19 40.30 26.89
CA ARG A 641 -44.63 40.55 26.96
C ARG A 641 -44.96 41.94 26.40
N VAL A 642 -45.93 42.00 25.48
CA VAL A 642 -46.40 43.27 24.90
C VAL A 642 -47.79 43.62 25.43
N ARG A 643 -48.02 44.90 25.70
CA ARG A 643 -49.35 45.44 26.04
C ARG A 643 -50.39 45.11 24.98
N GLN A 644 -51.49 44.49 25.40
CA GLN A 644 -52.69 44.34 24.57
C GLN A 644 -53.30 45.73 24.32
N GLY A 645 -52.95 46.34 23.19
CA GLY A 645 -53.34 47.69 22.78
C GLY A 645 -52.52 48.26 21.63
N MET A 646 -51.38 47.66 21.29
CA MET A 646 -50.46 48.14 20.25
C MET A 646 -50.26 47.16 19.07
N SER A 647 -51.11 46.14 18.91
CA SER A 647 -50.93 45.10 17.88
C SER A 647 -51.27 45.52 16.45
N ALA A 648 -51.84 46.71 16.22
CA ALA A 648 -52.30 47.11 14.88
C ALA A 648 -51.25 47.84 14.01
N LEU A 649 -50.12 48.30 14.55
CA LEU A 649 -49.20 49.19 13.81
C LEU A 649 -47.72 48.91 14.11
N SER A 650 -47.18 47.79 13.63
CA SER A 650 -45.78 47.72 13.18
C SER A 650 -45.55 46.39 12.45
N ARG A 651 -45.80 46.40 11.13
CA ARG A 651 -45.33 45.39 10.19
C ARG A 651 -43.91 45.77 9.77
N SER A 652 -42.92 45.00 10.22
CA SER A 652 -41.64 44.70 9.57
C SER A 652 -40.67 44.22 10.64
N ALA A 653 -40.42 42.91 10.70
CA ALA A 653 -39.25 42.37 11.37
C ALA A 653 -38.10 42.40 10.36
N CYS A 654 -37.06 43.18 10.67
CA CYS A 654 -35.79 43.18 9.93
C CYS A 654 -34.88 42.13 10.57
N GLU A 655 -34.43 41.20 9.74
CA GLU A 655 -33.42 40.20 10.06
C GLU A 655 -32.04 40.88 10.05
N PHE A 656 -31.34 40.89 11.19
CA PHE A 656 -29.99 41.41 11.27
C PHE A 656 -29.00 40.25 11.06
N SER A 657 -28.45 40.16 9.85
CA SER A 657 -27.34 39.27 9.53
C SER A 657 -26.04 40.09 9.56
N PRO A 658 -25.07 39.80 10.45
CA PRO A 658 -23.76 40.41 10.34
C PRO A 658 -23.01 39.70 9.20
N THR A 659 -22.91 40.35 8.05
CA THR A 659 -21.94 39.99 7.01
C THR A 659 -20.80 41.00 7.02
N GLY A 660 -19.56 40.49 7.03
CA GLY A 660 -18.37 41.31 6.75
C GLY A 660 -17.08 40.85 7.42
N GLY A 661 -16.56 39.69 7.01
CA GLY A 661 -15.22 39.19 7.36
C GLY A 661 -14.89 37.89 6.67
#